data_AF-A0A1D6ZNX8-F1
#
_entry.id   AF-A0A1D6ZNX8-F1
#
_cell.length_a   1.000
_cell.length_b   1.000
_cell.length_c   1.000
_cell.angle_alpha   90.00
_cell.angle_beta   90.00
_cell.angle_gamma   90.00
#
_symmetry.space_group_name_H-M   'P 1'
#
loop_
_entity.id
_entity.type
_entity.pdbx_description
1 polymer ?
#
loop_
_entity_poly.entity_id
_entity_poly.type
_entity_poly.pdbx_seq_one_letter_code
_entity_poly.pdbx_strand_id
1 'polypeptide(L)'
;MGCRYAVLALAVAYFAGSIAANDSQIVAAKGPASIRFTPAIHVVRGRFLRAANTADERNEDRGINLKSMPGFEKIASLFTKKNTPGPLLSWFEKKKSPDYVFLKLKINKGKQQLFDHPDWNVWVQYTTSVVKSDPEEAMIAALRTHYTDDILSKLLESAKNVPKTSGLATKMQMEHWVASKTPSQMFQFLRLDKVRNGVLDDPTLSIWINYMKLYNSKPVNKKQQVTLVSMLTTHYKDRGVLDIIEAAKKVPKTAPAARQLEMEQIQFWLKNGKSPDELLTVLSLDKAGNQLLASPRFKFWSKYVDSYNRDFPDEATTVMATLRNQLGDEDITPILIAAGKAPSTEKAAAKLQAEQFKSWLRENEDPAKVFQLLKLDNSADDLLGSPQFKLWGKYVEDLNLKPEHNDLQVSIITILRKNYGDDVLGNMVLAGKKAPSTSFMARRLEDELYKGWIAAGSSPDGVFKHLKFDKAGENVIQSPLWGLYTKFLEHYYKSFPTPMMSALAKGYDGDALAKLLIAAEKIPTSNTLATKLQTGQIQRWLDDKDQPGKIFKALLLDDMADDILTSPLFNTWTRYLDEFNKKFPDEKVSMTDTFRTSLDDETLKSLLITAKELPDMKTLSTKLQTVQIERWLASKTSPEDAFAVLALNKAGGNVLSKPLLNTWAAYLESFNAKFPRSRVSMIDTFREFFGDKALLTTLAAAKEVESTKKVATSLQDSLLSKWVLAKKPPSGVAKLVGTDEAGAKLLKTYTTKYMERYGQ
;
A
#
# COMPACT_ATOMS: atom_id res chain seq x y z
N MET A 1 -13.43 1.66 -33.54
CA MET A 1 -12.35 1.32 -32.59
C MET A 1 -11.17 2.31 -32.59
N GLY A 2 -10.99 3.17 -33.61
CA GLY A 2 -9.85 4.11 -33.68
C GLY A 2 -9.78 5.25 -32.65
N CYS A 3 -10.91 5.73 -32.11
CA CYS A 3 -10.90 6.86 -31.15
C CYS A 3 -10.36 6.51 -29.75
N ARG A 4 -10.45 5.25 -29.30
CA ARG A 4 -9.93 4.86 -27.97
C ARG A 4 -8.40 4.82 -27.94
N TYR A 5 -7.77 4.40 -29.04
CA TYR A 5 -6.30 4.36 -29.17
C TYR A 5 -5.68 5.76 -29.29
N ALA A 6 -6.35 6.70 -29.97
CA ALA A 6 -5.88 8.09 -30.05
C ALA A 6 -5.89 8.79 -28.67
N VAL A 7 -6.92 8.53 -27.84
CA VAL A 7 -7.03 9.10 -26.49
C VAL A 7 -5.98 8.50 -25.54
N LEU A 8 -5.71 7.20 -25.65
CA LEU A 8 -4.64 6.52 -24.90
C LEU A 8 -3.23 7.03 -25.28
N ALA A 9 -2.95 7.21 -26.58
CA ALA A 9 -1.65 7.71 -27.05
C ALA A 9 -1.39 9.16 -26.61
N LEU A 10 -2.41 10.03 -26.64
CA LEU A 10 -2.32 11.42 -26.16
C LEU A 10 -2.15 11.51 -24.63
N ALA A 11 -2.83 10.64 -23.87
CA ALA A 11 -2.68 10.60 -22.41
C ALA A 11 -1.28 10.14 -21.97
N VAL A 12 -0.72 9.11 -22.63
CA VAL A 12 0.63 8.59 -22.33
C VAL A 12 1.71 9.62 -22.66
N ALA A 13 1.62 10.31 -23.80
CA ALA A 13 2.59 11.33 -24.19
C ALA A 13 2.60 12.56 -23.26
N TYR A 14 1.44 12.94 -22.72
CA TYR A 14 1.32 14.12 -21.85
C TYR A 14 1.88 13.88 -20.43
N PHE A 15 1.62 12.71 -19.83
CA PHE A 15 2.09 12.40 -18.47
C PHE A 15 3.55 11.92 -18.42
N ALA A 16 4.12 11.44 -19.52
CA ALA A 16 5.57 11.17 -19.59
C ALA A 16 6.40 12.47 -19.48
N GLY A 17 5.86 13.60 -19.94
CA GLY A 17 6.54 14.91 -19.90
C GLY A 17 6.59 15.56 -18.51
N SER A 18 5.63 15.28 -17.61
CA SER A 18 5.59 15.87 -16.26
C SER A 18 6.44 15.12 -15.23
N ILE A 19 6.79 13.85 -15.48
CA ILE A 19 7.65 13.03 -14.61
C ILE A 19 9.14 13.40 -14.78
N ALA A 20 9.53 13.95 -15.93
CA ALA A 20 10.92 14.27 -16.26
C ALA A 20 11.52 15.45 -15.48
N ALA A 21 10.72 16.20 -14.71
CA ALA A 21 11.17 17.46 -14.09
C ALA A 21 11.74 17.35 -12.67
N ASN A 22 11.83 16.15 -12.06
CA ASN A 22 12.30 16.04 -10.67
C ASN A 22 13.25 14.86 -10.34
N ASP A 23 13.74 14.13 -11.34
CA ASP A 23 14.83 13.16 -11.12
C ASP A 23 16.19 13.86 -11.23
N SER A 24 16.53 14.63 -10.20
CA SER A 24 17.91 15.03 -9.92
C SER A 24 18.35 14.35 -8.63
N GLN A 25 19.39 13.52 -8.74
CA GLN A 25 20.07 12.74 -7.70
C GLN A 25 19.53 11.32 -7.43
N ILE A 26 19.67 10.44 -8.41
CA ILE A 26 20.07 9.05 -8.13
C ILE A 26 21.52 8.90 -8.57
N VAL A 27 22.41 8.79 -7.58
CA VAL A 27 23.82 8.50 -7.76
C VAL A 27 23.94 7.19 -8.53
N ALA A 28 24.40 7.28 -9.78
CA ALA A 28 24.85 6.15 -10.55
C ALA A 28 26.08 5.55 -9.85
N ALA A 29 25.86 4.52 -9.02
CA ALA A 29 26.92 3.66 -8.56
C ALA A 29 27.48 2.93 -9.79
N LYS A 30 28.61 3.43 -10.30
CA LYS A 30 29.48 2.70 -11.23
C LYS A 30 29.68 1.29 -10.66
N GLY A 31 29.23 0.28 -11.41
CA GLY A 31 29.52 -1.11 -11.08
C GLY A 31 31.03 -1.30 -10.92
N PRO A 32 31.51 -1.96 -9.86
CA PRO A 32 32.91 -2.33 -9.83
C PRO A 32 33.15 -3.31 -10.98
N ALA A 33 34.20 -3.00 -11.73
CA ALA A 33 34.73 -3.77 -12.82
C ALA A 33 34.74 -5.28 -12.47
N SER A 34 34.37 -6.08 -13.46
CA SER A 34 34.66 -7.50 -13.52
C SER A 34 36.15 -7.72 -13.24
N ILE A 35 36.48 -8.13 -12.02
CA ILE A 35 37.80 -8.66 -11.70
C ILE A 35 37.88 -10.01 -12.42
N ARG A 36 38.50 -10.01 -13.59
CA ARG A 36 39.00 -11.22 -14.25
C ARG A 36 40.03 -11.85 -13.32
N PHE A 37 39.63 -12.91 -12.61
CA PHE A 37 40.58 -13.89 -12.13
C PHE A 37 40.89 -14.85 -13.28
N THR A 38 42.11 -14.77 -13.80
CA THR A 38 42.69 -15.79 -14.65
C THR A 38 42.74 -17.12 -13.87
N PRO A 39 42.28 -18.24 -14.44
CA PRO A 39 42.35 -19.52 -13.76
C PRO A 39 43.78 -20.06 -13.86
N ALA A 40 44.50 -20.06 -12.75
CA ALA A 40 45.59 -21.02 -12.59
C ALA A 40 44.94 -22.39 -12.40
N ILE A 41 45.00 -23.22 -13.45
CA ILE A 41 44.57 -24.60 -13.44
C ILE A 41 45.38 -25.34 -12.37
N HIS A 42 44.73 -25.66 -11.26
CA HIS A 42 45.14 -26.78 -10.42
C HIS A 42 43.91 -27.66 -10.21
N VAL A 43 43.82 -28.73 -11.00
CA VAL A 43 42.97 -29.87 -10.74
C VAL A 43 43.41 -30.46 -9.40
N VAL A 44 42.79 -30.00 -8.29
CA VAL A 44 42.96 -30.63 -6.99
C VAL A 44 42.11 -31.89 -6.99
N ARG A 45 42.72 -33.03 -7.34
CA ARG A 45 42.23 -34.36 -6.93
C ARG A 45 41.99 -34.29 -5.42
N GLY A 46 40.73 -34.25 -5.01
CA GLY A 46 40.33 -34.14 -3.60
C GLY A 46 40.99 -35.21 -2.74
N ARG A 47 41.97 -34.80 -1.94
CA ARG A 47 42.55 -35.63 -0.88
C ARG A 47 41.66 -35.45 0.35
N PHE A 48 40.82 -36.45 0.63
CA PHE A 48 40.06 -36.60 1.88
C PHE A 48 40.98 -36.47 3.11
N LEU A 49 40.46 -36.03 4.26
CA LEU A 49 41.17 -35.88 5.54
C LEU A 49 42.41 -36.80 5.70
N ARG A 50 43.58 -36.31 5.29
CA ARG A 50 44.81 -36.56 6.04
C ARG A 50 44.67 -35.66 7.26
N ALA A 51 44.59 -36.27 8.43
CA ALA A 51 44.53 -35.55 9.69
C ALA A 51 45.70 -34.57 9.77
N ALA A 52 45.42 -33.28 9.63
CA ALA A 52 46.30 -32.24 10.11
C ALA A 52 46.07 -32.16 11.62
N ASN A 53 46.69 -33.08 12.35
CA ASN A 53 47.15 -32.81 13.70
C ASN A 53 48.67 -32.91 13.64
N THR A 54 49.31 -31.76 13.81
CA THR A 54 50.69 -31.65 14.27
C THR A 54 50.73 -32.17 15.71
N ALA A 55 50.80 -33.49 15.84
CA ALA A 55 51.20 -34.21 17.04
C ALA A 55 51.71 -35.58 16.60
N ASP A 56 53.03 -35.72 16.64
CA ASP A 56 53.83 -36.91 16.31
C ASP A 56 53.71 -37.45 14.87
N GLU A 57 54.60 -36.97 14.01
CA GLU A 57 55.28 -37.80 13.01
C GLU A 57 56.06 -38.94 13.72
N ARG A 58 55.34 -39.88 14.33
CA ARG A 58 55.90 -41.15 14.79
C ARG A 58 54.88 -42.27 14.61
N ASN A 59 54.69 -42.67 13.36
CA ASN A 59 54.53 -44.07 12.95
C ASN A 59 54.08 -44.15 11.48
N GLU A 60 54.96 -43.72 10.56
CA GLU A 60 54.97 -44.32 9.23
C GLU A 60 55.77 -45.63 9.29
N ASP A 61 55.30 -46.59 10.10
CA ASP A 61 55.88 -47.94 10.15
C ASP A 61 54.77 -48.93 9.79
N ARG A 62 54.54 -49.08 8.49
CA ARG A 62 53.56 -50.01 7.90
C ARG A 62 53.96 -51.49 8.09
N GLY A 63 55.08 -51.78 8.75
CA GLY A 63 55.50 -53.12 9.15
C GLY A 63 55.46 -53.32 10.66
N ILE A 64 55.31 -54.56 11.13
CA ILE A 64 55.58 -54.89 12.53
C ILE A 64 57.06 -54.55 12.81
N ASN A 65 57.34 -53.65 13.75
CA ASN A 65 58.70 -53.44 14.23
C ASN A 65 59.08 -54.62 15.15
N LEU A 66 59.28 -55.80 14.55
CA LEU A 66 59.59 -57.02 15.28
C LEU A 66 60.95 -56.93 15.99
N LYS A 67 61.84 -56.02 15.55
CA LYS A 67 63.13 -55.77 16.20
C LYS A 67 63.00 -55.24 17.63
N SER A 68 61.86 -54.63 17.96
CA SER A 68 61.58 -54.14 19.31
C SER A 68 61.12 -55.23 20.28
N MET A 69 60.86 -56.46 19.81
CA MET A 69 60.54 -57.60 20.67
C MET A 69 61.82 -58.25 21.21
N PRO A 70 62.00 -58.38 22.54
CA PRO A 70 63.18 -59.02 23.11
C PRO A 70 63.39 -60.45 22.58
N GLY A 71 64.58 -60.75 22.06
CA GLY A 71 64.94 -62.06 21.51
C GLY A 71 64.63 -62.27 20.02
N PHE A 72 63.99 -61.29 19.36
CA PHE A 72 63.47 -61.46 18.01
C PHE A 72 64.54 -61.44 16.91
N GLU A 73 65.64 -60.68 17.06
CA GLU A 73 66.77 -60.71 16.11
C GLU A 73 67.43 -62.11 16.04
N LYS A 74 67.48 -62.81 17.18
CA LYS A 74 67.98 -64.18 17.26
C LYS A 74 67.07 -65.17 16.55
N ILE A 75 65.75 -64.94 16.56
CA ILE A 75 64.77 -65.78 15.84
C ILE A 75 64.76 -65.44 14.34
N ALA A 76 64.90 -64.17 13.96
CA ALA A 76 64.97 -63.76 12.57
C ALA A 76 66.18 -64.37 11.83
N SER A 77 67.33 -64.47 12.51
CA SER A 77 68.53 -65.11 11.96
C SER A 77 68.39 -66.64 11.75
N LEU A 78 67.45 -67.30 12.47
CA LEU A 78 67.13 -68.72 12.26
C LEU A 78 66.49 -68.97 10.91
N PHE A 79 65.86 -68.00 10.25
CA PHE A 79 65.22 -68.19 8.93
C PHE A 79 66.12 -67.86 7.74
N THR A 80 67.44 -67.80 7.99
CA THR A 80 68.46 -67.84 6.93
C THR A 80 68.75 -69.30 6.59
N LYS A 81 68.85 -69.66 5.29
CA LYS A 81 68.95 -71.07 4.81
C LYS A 81 69.96 -71.97 5.54
N LYS A 82 70.95 -71.40 6.25
CA LYS A 82 72.03 -72.12 6.93
C LYS A 82 71.74 -72.51 8.39
N ASN A 83 70.76 -71.87 9.06
CA ASN A 83 70.54 -72.00 10.52
C ASN A 83 69.10 -72.38 10.92
N THR A 84 68.21 -72.70 9.97
CA THR A 84 66.81 -73.07 10.26
C THR A 84 66.67 -74.55 10.65
N PRO A 85 65.99 -74.90 11.76
CA PRO A 85 65.71 -76.31 12.09
C PRO A 85 65.00 -77.04 10.95
N GLY A 86 65.39 -78.29 10.67
CA GLY A 86 64.99 -79.04 9.47
C GLY A 86 63.50 -79.02 9.10
N PRO A 87 62.56 -79.24 10.05
CA PRO A 87 61.12 -79.15 9.76
C PRO A 87 60.65 -77.75 9.35
N LEU A 88 61.12 -76.70 10.04
CA LEU A 88 60.77 -75.30 9.74
C LEU A 88 61.30 -74.85 8.38
N LEU A 89 62.53 -75.27 8.02
CA LEU A 89 63.11 -75.00 6.71
C LEU A 89 62.27 -75.63 5.60
N SER A 90 61.91 -76.91 5.76
CA SER A 90 61.06 -77.62 4.79
C SER A 90 59.69 -76.96 4.64
N TRP A 91 59.06 -76.53 5.74
CA TRP A 91 57.78 -75.84 5.69
C TRP A 91 57.89 -74.46 5.05
N PHE A 92 58.99 -73.74 5.27
CA PHE A 92 59.27 -72.45 4.66
C PHE A 92 59.47 -72.58 3.14
N GLU A 93 60.32 -73.51 2.70
CA GLU A 93 60.57 -73.77 1.27
C GLU A 93 59.30 -74.22 0.53
N LYS A 94 58.47 -75.04 1.18
CA LYS A 94 57.19 -75.52 0.65
C LYS A 94 56.05 -74.51 0.83
N LYS A 95 56.32 -73.30 1.36
CA LYS A 95 55.33 -72.24 1.62
C LYS A 95 54.06 -72.76 2.30
N LYS A 96 54.22 -73.59 3.34
CA LYS A 96 53.08 -74.11 4.11
C LYS A 96 52.28 -72.95 4.74
N SER A 97 50.97 -73.15 4.90
CA SER A 97 50.11 -72.10 5.45
C SER A 97 50.47 -71.80 6.91
N PRO A 98 50.29 -70.55 7.36
CA PRO A 98 50.43 -70.19 8.77
C PRO A 98 49.59 -71.07 9.71
N ASP A 99 48.36 -71.42 9.31
CA ASP A 99 47.46 -72.33 10.04
C ASP A 99 48.05 -73.74 10.21
N TYR A 100 48.63 -74.31 9.14
CA TYR A 100 49.30 -75.61 9.21
C TYR A 100 50.46 -75.60 10.22
N VAL A 101 51.29 -74.56 10.19
CA VAL A 101 52.44 -74.44 11.10
C VAL A 101 51.98 -74.17 12.53
N PHE A 102 50.91 -73.39 12.72
CA PHE A 102 50.28 -73.15 14.03
C PHE A 102 49.88 -74.47 14.72
N LEU A 103 49.23 -75.37 13.97
CA LEU A 103 48.84 -76.70 14.43
C LEU A 103 50.03 -77.63 14.68
N LYS A 104 51.05 -77.61 13.81
CA LYS A 104 52.25 -78.47 13.96
C LYS A 104 53.12 -78.08 15.15
N LEU A 105 53.17 -76.79 15.47
CA LEU A 105 53.80 -76.27 16.69
C LEU A 105 52.92 -76.46 17.95
N LYS A 106 51.72 -77.05 17.79
CA LYS A 106 50.78 -77.35 18.89
C LYS A 106 50.36 -76.13 19.73
N ILE A 107 50.47 -74.93 19.16
CA ILE A 107 50.18 -73.66 19.85
C ILE A 107 48.69 -73.60 20.23
N ASN A 108 47.83 -74.27 19.47
CA ASN A 108 46.38 -74.35 19.71
C ASN A 108 45.96 -75.14 20.97
N LYS A 109 46.87 -75.88 21.63
CA LYS A 109 46.52 -76.75 22.77
C LYS A 109 46.57 -76.05 24.13
N GLY A 110 47.11 -74.84 24.21
CA GLY A 110 47.14 -74.02 25.43
C GLY A 110 45.86 -73.19 25.57
N LYS A 111 45.00 -73.51 26.53
CA LYS A 111 43.62 -72.96 26.57
C LYS A 111 43.52 -71.46 26.86
N GLN A 112 44.54 -70.78 27.41
CA GLN A 112 44.43 -69.34 27.78
C GLN A 112 45.75 -68.53 27.72
N GLN A 113 46.89 -69.13 27.34
CA GLN A 113 48.21 -68.49 27.32
C GLN A 113 48.83 -68.51 25.92
N LEU A 114 48.04 -68.14 24.90
CA LEU A 114 48.44 -68.18 23.49
C LEU A 114 49.74 -67.41 23.23
N PHE A 115 49.85 -66.20 23.76
CA PHE A 115 50.97 -65.28 23.54
C PHE A 115 52.20 -65.59 24.39
N ASP A 116 52.05 -66.42 25.42
CA ASP A 116 53.15 -66.87 26.28
C ASP A 116 53.70 -68.24 25.82
N HIS A 117 53.09 -68.86 24.81
CA HIS A 117 53.55 -70.13 24.27
C HIS A 117 54.99 -69.97 23.73
N PRO A 118 55.94 -70.87 24.06
CA PRO A 118 57.35 -70.73 23.68
C PRO A 118 57.55 -70.60 22.17
N ASP A 119 56.71 -71.27 21.38
CA ASP A 119 56.76 -71.24 19.91
C ASP A 119 55.94 -70.10 19.26
N TRP A 120 55.29 -69.23 20.03
CA TRP A 120 54.48 -68.11 19.49
C TRP A 120 55.34 -67.20 18.59
N ASN A 121 56.49 -66.74 19.10
CA ASN A 121 57.38 -65.87 18.34
C ASN A 121 58.00 -66.57 17.11
N VAL A 122 58.19 -67.89 17.17
CA VAL A 122 58.65 -68.70 16.02
C VAL A 122 57.57 -68.70 14.93
N TRP A 123 56.31 -68.87 15.31
CA TRP A 123 55.18 -68.83 14.37
C TRP A 123 54.93 -67.43 13.78
N VAL A 124 55.03 -66.38 14.61
CA VAL A 124 54.94 -64.99 14.14
C VAL A 124 56.02 -64.72 13.09
N GLN A 125 57.27 -65.12 13.36
CA GLN A 125 58.38 -64.93 12.42
C GLN A 125 58.24 -65.79 11.16
N TYR A 126 57.76 -67.03 11.29
CA TYR A 126 57.46 -67.86 10.13
C TYR A 126 56.43 -67.18 9.22
N THR A 127 55.34 -66.68 9.80
CA THR A 127 54.24 -66.08 9.05
C THR A 127 54.67 -64.81 8.32
N THR A 128 55.44 -63.92 8.97
CA THR A 128 56.02 -62.71 8.34
C THR A 128 57.08 -63.04 7.29
N SER A 129 57.70 -64.22 7.40
CA SER A 129 58.68 -64.70 6.43
C SER A 129 58.01 -65.25 5.16
N VAL A 130 56.89 -65.97 5.28
CA VAL A 130 56.19 -66.60 4.15
C VAL A 130 55.13 -65.68 3.52
N VAL A 131 54.42 -64.89 4.33
CA VAL A 131 53.38 -63.95 3.89
C VAL A 131 53.96 -62.54 3.86
N LYS A 132 54.21 -62.02 2.65
CA LYS A 132 54.82 -60.69 2.47
C LYS A 132 53.83 -59.55 2.32
N SER A 133 52.60 -59.83 1.88
CA SER A 133 51.60 -58.80 1.58
C SER A 133 50.88 -58.29 2.83
N ASP A 134 50.47 -59.20 3.71
CA ASP A 134 49.65 -58.90 4.89
C ASP A 134 49.78 -60.03 5.94
N PRO A 135 50.92 -60.10 6.64
CA PRO A 135 51.17 -61.19 7.58
C PRO A 135 50.22 -61.15 8.79
N GLU A 136 49.75 -59.97 9.21
CA GLU A 136 48.82 -59.82 10.32
C GLU A 136 47.43 -60.38 9.99
N GLU A 137 46.91 -60.14 8.77
CA GLU A 137 45.66 -60.76 8.31
C GLU A 137 45.79 -62.29 8.27
N ALA A 138 46.91 -62.82 7.76
CA ALA A 138 47.14 -64.26 7.70
C ALA A 138 47.26 -64.91 9.09
N MET A 139 47.84 -64.20 10.07
CA MET A 139 47.84 -64.62 11.47
C MET A 139 46.42 -64.67 12.04
N ILE A 140 45.62 -63.64 11.80
CA ILE A 140 44.22 -63.59 12.26
C ILE A 140 43.37 -64.67 11.60
N ALA A 141 43.52 -64.88 10.29
CA ALA A 141 42.81 -65.93 9.56
C ALA A 141 43.09 -67.31 10.15
N ALA A 142 44.36 -67.62 10.45
CA ALA A 142 44.76 -68.86 11.12
C ALA A 142 44.29 -68.98 12.57
N LEU A 143 44.13 -67.87 13.30
CA LEU A 143 43.59 -67.94 14.67
C LEU A 143 42.07 -68.16 14.68
N ARG A 144 41.35 -67.60 13.71
CA ARG A 144 39.88 -67.74 13.60
C ARG A 144 39.42 -69.14 13.20
N THR A 145 40.29 -70.01 12.68
CA THR A 145 39.98 -71.43 12.45
C THR A 145 39.88 -72.23 13.77
N HIS A 146 40.39 -71.67 14.88
CA HIS A 146 40.54 -72.39 16.14
C HIS A 146 39.92 -71.67 17.35
N TYR A 147 39.75 -70.35 17.27
CA TYR A 147 39.14 -69.54 18.32
C TYR A 147 37.92 -68.81 17.77
N THR A 148 36.84 -68.79 18.55
CA THR A 148 35.69 -67.93 18.25
C THR A 148 36.10 -66.46 18.33
N ASP A 149 35.40 -65.58 17.62
CA ASP A 149 35.72 -64.15 17.60
C ASP A 149 35.70 -63.53 19.01
N ASP A 150 34.81 -64.00 19.89
CA ASP A 150 34.74 -63.55 21.29
C ASP A 150 35.96 -63.97 22.11
N ILE A 151 36.42 -65.22 21.94
CA ILE A 151 37.61 -65.73 22.62
C ILE A 151 38.86 -65.00 22.10
N LEU A 152 38.99 -64.88 20.78
CA LEU A 152 40.12 -64.21 20.15
C LEU A 152 40.22 -62.74 20.53
N SER A 153 39.09 -62.03 20.61
CA SER A 153 39.03 -60.64 21.10
C SER A 153 39.54 -60.52 22.54
N LYS A 154 39.12 -61.42 23.45
CA LYS A 154 39.59 -61.42 24.85
C LYS A 154 41.08 -61.73 24.96
N LEU A 155 41.58 -62.67 24.17
CA LEU A 155 43.00 -63.03 24.11
C LEU A 155 43.83 -61.83 23.64
N LEU A 156 43.43 -61.15 22.56
CA LEU A 156 44.12 -59.98 22.04
C LEU A 156 44.09 -58.80 23.01
N GLU A 157 42.96 -58.56 23.68
CA GLU A 157 42.86 -57.50 24.69
C GLU A 157 43.78 -57.76 25.89
N SER A 158 43.87 -59.02 26.34
CA SER A 158 44.79 -59.42 27.40
C SER A 158 46.25 -59.18 26.99
N ALA A 159 46.61 -59.53 25.75
CA ALA A 159 47.95 -59.30 25.21
C ALA A 159 48.30 -57.82 25.01
N LYS A 160 47.31 -56.96 24.75
CA LYS A 160 47.54 -55.51 24.67
C LYS A 160 48.03 -54.90 25.98
N ASN A 161 47.64 -55.48 27.10
CA ASN A 161 48.04 -55.04 28.45
C ASN A 161 49.43 -55.52 28.87
N VAL A 162 50.08 -56.35 28.06
CA VAL A 162 51.45 -56.84 28.32
C VAL A 162 52.44 -56.04 27.46
N PRO A 163 53.40 -55.30 28.05
CA PRO A 163 54.29 -54.41 27.28
C PRO A 163 55.02 -55.08 26.12
N LYS A 164 55.44 -56.34 26.28
CA LYS A 164 56.21 -57.09 25.26
C LYS A 164 55.38 -57.50 24.04
N THR A 165 54.06 -57.63 24.18
CA THR A 165 53.16 -58.10 23.11
C THR A 165 52.17 -57.03 22.65
N SER A 166 52.10 -55.89 23.36
CA SER A 166 51.14 -54.81 23.13
C SER A 166 51.10 -54.30 21.69
N GLY A 167 52.26 -54.06 21.08
CA GLY A 167 52.34 -53.55 19.71
C GLY A 167 51.76 -54.51 18.67
N LEU A 168 52.13 -55.80 18.75
CA LEU A 168 51.62 -56.84 17.85
C LEU A 168 50.13 -57.10 18.12
N ALA A 169 49.73 -57.21 19.38
CA ALA A 169 48.35 -57.45 19.78
C ALA A 169 47.41 -56.31 19.32
N THR A 170 47.87 -55.06 19.35
CA THR A 170 47.10 -53.91 18.84
C THR A 170 46.89 -53.98 17.32
N LYS A 171 47.92 -54.35 16.55
CA LYS A 171 47.79 -54.53 15.09
C LYS A 171 46.88 -55.70 14.76
N MET A 172 47.09 -56.85 15.41
CA MET A 172 46.28 -58.05 15.24
C MET A 172 44.81 -57.80 15.65
N GLN A 173 44.56 -57.00 16.69
CA GLN A 173 43.19 -56.60 17.05
C GLN A 173 42.52 -55.78 15.95
N MET A 174 43.23 -54.84 15.32
CA MET A 174 42.67 -54.07 14.21
C MET A 174 42.33 -54.95 13.00
N GLU A 175 43.20 -55.90 12.67
CA GLU A 175 42.94 -56.91 11.63
C GLU A 175 41.74 -57.80 11.96
N HIS A 176 41.67 -58.26 13.21
CA HIS A 176 40.55 -59.04 13.69
C HIS A 176 39.23 -58.29 13.59
N TRP A 177 39.21 -57.00 13.94
CA TRP A 177 38.03 -56.16 13.75
C TRP A 177 37.66 -56.05 12.27
N VAL A 178 38.62 -55.78 11.37
CA VAL A 178 38.34 -55.63 9.93
C VAL A 178 37.78 -56.93 9.34
N ALA A 179 38.20 -58.08 9.85
CA ALA A 179 37.71 -59.38 9.40
C ALA A 179 36.36 -59.78 10.02
N SER A 180 35.94 -59.18 11.14
CA SER A 180 34.75 -59.58 11.91
C SER A 180 33.62 -58.55 11.94
N LYS A 181 33.89 -57.28 11.61
CA LYS A 181 32.94 -56.17 11.75
C LYS A 181 32.88 -55.35 10.47
N THR A 182 31.71 -54.81 10.18
CA THR A 182 31.57 -53.75 9.18
C THR A 182 31.96 -52.39 9.79
N PRO A 183 32.28 -51.37 8.98
CA PRO A 183 32.52 -50.02 9.47
C PRO A 183 31.40 -49.43 10.32
N SER A 184 30.14 -49.73 9.98
CA SER A 184 28.96 -49.34 10.76
C SER A 184 28.89 -50.03 12.11
N GLN A 185 29.10 -51.36 12.14
CA GLN A 185 29.16 -52.11 13.40
C GLN A 185 30.31 -51.64 14.28
N MET A 186 31.47 -51.31 13.70
CA MET A 186 32.61 -50.78 14.46
C MET A 186 32.32 -49.39 15.02
N PHE A 187 31.62 -48.53 14.27
CA PHE A 187 31.21 -47.21 14.74
C PHE A 187 30.28 -47.30 15.96
N GLN A 188 29.31 -48.23 15.91
CA GLN A 188 28.40 -48.52 17.03
C GLN A 188 29.10 -49.20 18.20
N PHE A 189 30.04 -50.11 17.92
CA PHE A 189 30.85 -50.78 18.95
C PHE A 189 31.65 -49.76 19.78
N LEU A 190 32.21 -48.74 19.11
CA LEU A 190 32.89 -47.62 19.77
C LEU A 190 31.91 -46.59 20.38
N ARG A 191 30.60 -46.83 20.29
CA ARG A 191 29.52 -45.93 20.75
C ARG A 191 29.57 -44.54 20.12
N LEU A 192 30.25 -44.40 18.98
CA LEU A 192 30.40 -43.13 18.26
C LEU A 192 29.07 -42.65 17.66
N ASP A 193 28.06 -43.50 17.57
CA ASP A 193 26.68 -43.15 17.17
C ASP A 193 25.87 -42.48 18.29
N LYS A 194 26.36 -42.53 19.54
CA LYS A 194 25.70 -41.95 20.71
C LYS A 194 26.30 -40.61 21.15
N VAL A 195 27.50 -40.25 20.68
CA VAL A 195 28.23 -39.04 21.10
C VAL A 195 27.55 -37.75 20.61
N ARG A 196 26.84 -37.79 19.48
CA ARG A 196 26.17 -36.63 18.85
C ARG A 196 27.17 -35.51 18.54
N ASN A 197 26.88 -34.29 18.98
CA ASN A 197 27.62 -33.08 18.62
C ASN A 197 29.10 -33.08 19.03
N GLY A 198 29.48 -33.92 20.00
CA GLY A 198 30.86 -34.07 20.47
C GLY A 198 31.73 -35.02 19.65
N VAL A 199 31.17 -35.70 18.64
CA VAL A 199 31.86 -36.83 17.97
C VAL A 199 33.21 -36.45 17.37
N LEU A 200 33.40 -35.20 16.93
CA LEU A 200 34.66 -34.72 16.36
C LEU A 200 35.77 -34.43 17.37
N ASP A 201 35.42 -34.29 18.65
CA ASP A 201 36.39 -34.15 19.75
C ASP A 201 36.60 -35.46 20.51
N ASP A 202 35.80 -36.49 20.21
CA ASP A 202 35.87 -37.77 20.89
C ASP A 202 37.16 -38.53 20.53
N PRO A 203 37.99 -38.92 21.52
CA PRO A 203 39.26 -39.59 21.24
C PRO A 203 39.09 -40.94 20.53
N THR A 204 37.94 -41.61 20.71
CA THR A 204 37.65 -42.90 20.07
C THR A 204 37.38 -42.76 18.57
N LEU A 205 37.07 -41.55 18.08
CA LEU A 205 36.93 -41.30 16.64
C LEU A 205 38.24 -41.62 15.90
N SER A 206 39.39 -41.33 16.51
CA SER A 206 40.71 -41.65 15.92
C SER A 206 40.91 -43.15 15.71
N ILE A 207 40.39 -43.98 16.62
CA ILE A 207 40.41 -45.44 16.53
C ILE A 207 39.57 -45.88 15.33
N TRP A 208 38.36 -45.34 15.19
CA TRP A 208 37.50 -45.65 14.05
C TRP A 208 38.10 -45.18 12.72
N ILE A 209 38.73 -44.01 12.66
CA ILE A 209 39.39 -43.52 11.45
C ILE A 209 40.54 -44.45 11.03
N ASN A 210 41.33 -44.94 11.99
CA ASN A 210 42.41 -45.89 11.71
C ASN A 210 41.86 -47.25 11.25
N TYR A 211 40.78 -47.71 11.87
CA TYR A 211 40.04 -48.89 11.44
C TYR A 211 39.54 -48.73 10.00
N MET A 212 38.88 -47.62 9.67
CA MET A 212 38.37 -47.30 8.34
C MET A 212 39.49 -47.30 7.30
N LYS A 213 40.64 -46.68 7.60
CA LYS A 213 41.81 -46.68 6.70
C LYS A 213 42.29 -48.10 6.41
N LEU A 214 42.37 -48.95 7.44
CA LEU A 214 42.75 -50.35 7.26
C LEU A 214 41.71 -51.10 6.43
N TYR A 215 40.43 -50.99 6.79
CA TYR A 215 39.31 -51.59 6.07
C TYR A 215 39.33 -51.25 4.58
N ASN A 216 39.46 -49.96 4.23
CA ASN A 216 39.50 -49.47 2.84
C ASN A 216 40.77 -49.87 2.08
N SER A 217 41.84 -50.18 2.80
CA SER A 217 43.11 -50.62 2.19
C SER A 217 43.04 -52.07 1.69
N LYS A 218 42.12 -52.89 2.23
CA LYS A 218 42.01 -54.30 1.87
C LYS A 218 41.57 -54.47 0.42
N PRO A 219 42.20 -55.36 -0.36
CA PRO A 219 41.86 -55.58 -1.77
C PRO A 219 40.37 -55.85 -2.01
N VAL A 220 39.74 -56.64 -1.13
CA VAL A 220 38.31 -56.98 -1.19
C VAL A 220 37.39 -55.76 -1.05
N ASN A 221 37.83 -54.72 -0.32
CA ASN A 221 37.05 -53.53 -0.03
C ASN A 221 37.34 -52.35 -0.97
N LYS A 222 38.25 -52.49 -1.95
CA LYS A 222 38.65 -51.38 -2.84
C LYS A 222 37.48 -50.74 -3.59
N LYS A 223 36.43 -51.50 -3.92
CA LYS A 223 35.23 -51.01 -4.61
C LYS A 223 34.15 -50.46 -3.66
N GLN A 224 34.29 -50.68 -2.34
CA GLN A 224 33.30 -50.35 -1.32
C GLN A 224 33.93 -49.48 -0.22
N GLN A 225 34.79 -48.54 -0.60
CA GLN A 225 35.43 -47.65 0.36
C GLN A 225 34.39 -46.80 1.10
N VAL A 226 34.48 -46.81 2.42
CA VAL A 226 33.65 -45.98 3.30
C VAL A 226 34.39 -44.72 3.69
N THR A 227 33.68 -43.64 3.97
CA THR A 227 34.28 -42.39 4.43
C THR A 227 33.70 -42.01 5.79
N LEU A 228 34.37 -41.10 6.49
CA LEU A 228 33.84 -40.56 7.74
C LEU A 228 32.49 -39.89 7.51
N VAL A 229 32.37 -39.09 6.45
CA VAL A 229 31.12 -38.40 6.10
C VAL A 229 29.97 -39.37 5.77
N SER A 230 30.23 -40.47 5.06
CA SER A 230 29.20 -41.46 4.75
C SER A 230 28.74 -42.18 6.02
N MET A 231 29.67 -42.46 6.94
CA MET A 231 29.34 -43.08 8.21
C MET A 231 28.54 -42.16 9.12
N LEU A 232 28.96 -40.91 9.26
CA LEU A 232 28.24 -39.90 10.02
C LEU A 232 26.84 -39.68 9.43
N THR A 233 26.70 -39.57 8.11
CA THR A 233 25.40 -39.42 7.44
C THR A 233 24.49 -40.63 7.68
N THR A 234 25.04 -41.84 7.71
CA THR A 234 24.28 -43.07 7.97
C THR A 234 23.66 -43.08 9.37
N HIS A 235 24.45 -42.71 10.40
CA HIS A 235 24.02 -42.78 11.80
C HIS A 235 23.31 -41.52 12.31
N TYR A 236 23.72 -40.34 11.86
CA TYR A 236 23.20 -39.05 12.33
C TYR A 236 22.19 -38.42 11.36
N LYS A 237 22.06 -38.95 10.15
CA LYS A 237 21.33 -38.32 9.03
C LYS A 237 21.93 -36.98 8.62
N ASP A 238 21.59 -36.51 7.43
CA ASP A 238 22.12 -35.27 6.85
C ASP A 238 22.00 -34.07 7.82
N ARG A 239 20.83 -33.91 8.43
CA ARG A 239 20.57 -32.87 9.42
C ARG A 239 21.47 -32.98 10.65
N GLY A 240 21.62 -34.17 11.22
CA GLY A 240 22.45 -34.38 12.41
C GLY A 240 23.93 -34.13 12.13
N VAL A 241 24.42 -34.43 10.92
CA VAL A 241 25.80 -34.08 10.54
C VAL A 241 26.00 -32.57 10.50
N LEU A 242 25.01 -31.79 10.03
CA LEU A 242 25.09 -30.33 10.08
C LEU A 242 25.10 -29.81 11.51
N ASP A 243 24.30 -30.39 12.41
CA ASP A 243 24.29 -30.02 13.83
C ASP A 243 25.67 -30.29 14.48
N ILE A 244 26.32 -31.41 14.13
CA ILE A 244 27.69 -31.74 14.53
C ILE A 244 28.68 -30.69 14.00
N ILE A 245 28.62 -30.38 12.70
CA ILE A 245 29.50 -29.38 12.07
C ILE A 245 29.33 -28.01 12.73
N GLU A 246 28.10 -27.58 12.97
CA GLU A 246 27.82 -26.27 13.57
C GLU A 246 28.34 -26.18 15.00
N ALA A 247 28.11 -27.22 15.82
CA ALA A 247 28.64 -27.29 17.17
C ALA A 247 30.17 -27.29 17.18
N ALA A 248 30.80 -28.12 16.34
CA ALA A 248 32.25 -28.25 16.27
C ALA A 248 32.95 -27.01 15.70
N LYS A 249 32.27 -26.20 14.86
CA LYS A 249 32.79 -24.91 14.39
C LYS A 249 32.90 -23.85 15.50
N LYS A 250 32.10 -23.96 16.56
CA LYS A 250 32.11 -23.01 17.69
C LYS A 250 33.31 -23.23 18.62
N VAL A 251 33.94 -24.41 18.56
CA VAL A 251 35.10 -24.76 19.38
C VAL A 251 36.40 -24.63 18.55
N PRO A 252 37.37 -23.79 18.95
CA PRO A 252 38.58 -23.53 18.16
C PRO A 252 39.37 -24.79 17.77
N LYS A 253 39.48 -25.75 18.70
CA LYS A 253 40.19 -27.03 18.50
C LYS A 253 39.59 -27.88 17.37
N THR A 254 38.26 -27.97 17.29
CA THR A 254 37.57 -28.81 16.30
C THR A 254 37.17 -28.06 15.03
N ALA A 255 37.26 -26.72 15.02
CA ALA A 255 36.84 -25.90 13.89
C ALA A 255 37.52 -26.26 12.55
N PRO A 256 38.82 -26.59 12.48
CA PRO A 256 39.45 -27.04 11.22
C PRO A 256 38.83 -28.33 10.68
N ALA A 257 38.65 -29.34 11.55
CA ALA A 257 38.03 -30.61 11.18
C ALA A 257 36.57 -30.43 10.75
N ALA A 258 35.83 -29.56 11.44
CA ALA A 258 34.44 -29.25 11.10
C ALA A 258 34.31 -28.56 9.73
N ARG A 259 35.21 -27.64 9.37
CA ARG A 259 35.24 -27.02 8.03
C ARG A 259 35.57 -28.04 6.93
N GLN A 260 36.45 -28.98 7.23
CA GLN A 260 36.76 -30.05 6.29
C GLN A 260 35.58 -31.01 6.11
N LEU A 261 34.93 -31.42 7.20
CA LEU A 261 33.72 -32.25 7.14
C LEU A 261 32.58 -31.54 6.39
N GLU A 262 32.45 -30.22 6.56
CA GLU A 262 31.50 -29.39 5.82
C GLU A 262 31.70 -29.50 4.29
N MET A 263 32.95 -29.40 3.81
CA MET A 263 33.26 -29.58 2.39
C MET A 263 33.03 -31.02 1.92
N GLU A 264 33.39 -32.01 2.75
CA GLU A 264 33.17 -33.43 2.45
C GLU A 264 31.67 -33.77 2.37
N GLN A 265 30.82 -33.12 3.18
CA GLN A 265 29.37 -33.29 3.12
C GLN A 265 28.79 -32.79 1.80
N ILE A 266 29.22 -31.61 1.32
CA ILE A 266 28.81 -31.09 0.01
C ILE A 266 29.21 -32.07 -1.09
N GLN A 267 30.46 -32.51 -1.11
CA GLN A 267 30.96 -33.46 -2.11
C GLN A 267 30.25 -34.82 -2.04
N PHE A 268 29.93 -35.29 -0.83
CA PHE A 268 29.16 -36.50 -0.64
C PHE A 268 27.76 -36.39 -1.24
N TRP A 269 27.06 -35.27 -1.03
CA TRP A 269 25.74 -35.05 -1.64
C TRP A 269 25.79 -34.94 -3.17
N LEU A 270 26.76 -34.20 -3.72
CA LEU A 270 26.94 -34.07 -5.16
C LEU A 270 27.21 -35.43 -5.82
N LYS A 271 28.10 -36.24 -5.22
CA LYS A 271 28.42 -37.59 -5.72
C LYS A 271 27.21 -38.53 -5.71
N ASN A 272 26.29 -38.36 -4.76
CA ASN A 272 25.08 -39.15 -4.65
C ASN A 272 23.89 -38.55 -5.42
N GLY A 273 24.11 -37.47 -6.20
CA GLY A 273 23.08 -36.89 -7.06
C GLY A 273 21.90 -36.25 -6.31
N LYS A 274 22.10 -35.78 -5.07
CA LYS A 274 21.02 -35.12 -4.32
C LYS A 274 20.71 -33.76 -4.94
N SER A 275 19.47 -33.52 -5.35
CA SER A 275 19.08 -32.22 -5.90
C SER A 275 18.94 -31.15 -4.81
N PRO A 276 19.04 -29.85 -5.17
CA PRO A 276 18.68 -28.75 -4.28
C PRO A 276 17.29 -28.89 -3.63
N ASP A 277 16.30 -29.32 -4.42
CA ASP A 277 14.91 -29.57 -3.98
C ASP A 277 14.83 -30.67 -2.90
N GLU A 278 15.48 -31.81 -3.14
CA GLU A 278 15.50 -32.92 -2.17
C GLU A 278 16.13 -32.47 -0.85
N LEU A 279 17.26 -31.76 -0.92
CA LEU A 279 17.97 -31.31 0.27
C LEU A 279 17.21 -30.26 1.07
N LEU A 280 16.39 -29.42 0.42
CA LEU A 280 15.56 -28.46 1.12
C LEU A 280 14.61 -29.17 2.10
N THR A 281 14.01 -30.27 1.67
CA THR A 281 13.12 -31.12 2.48
C THR A 281 13.89 -31.95 3.52
N VAL A 282 14.98 -32.60 3.12
CA VAL A 282 15.83 -33.40 4.03
C VAL A 282 16.35 -32.56 5.20
N LEU A 283 16.69 -31.29 4.92
CA LEU A 283 17.13 -30.34 5.93
C LEU A 283 15.98 -29.67 6.68
N SER A 284 14.73 -30.05 6.43
CA SER A 284 13.51 -29.48 7.04
C SER A 284 13.45 -27.95 6.93
N LEU A 285 13.92 -27.41 5.81
CA LEU A 285 13.89 -25.98 5.53
C LEU A 285 12.52 -25.56 4.98
N ASP A 286 11.85 -26.45 4.24
CA ASP A 286 10.44 -26.32 3.83
C ASP A 286 9.51 -25.98 5.00
N LYS A 287 9.79 -26.54 6.18
CA LYS A 287 8.97 -26.37 7.40
C LYS A 287 9.49 -25.30 8.35
N ALA A 288 10.49 -24.51 7.95
CA ALA A 288 11.11 -23.53 8.83
C ALA A 288 10.30 -22.23 8.98
N GLY A 289 9.33 -21.97 8.11
CA GLY A 289 8.51 -20.77 8.12
C GLY A 289 9.36 -19.49 8.16
N ASN A 290 8.99 -18.55 9.04
CA ASN A 290 9.71 -17.27 9.18
C ASN A 290 11.17 -17.41 9.67
N GLN A 291 11.58 -18.57 10.19
CA GLN A 291 12.96 -18.84 10.62
C GLN A 291 13.85 -19.36 9.48
N LEU A 292 13.29 -19.57 8.27
CA LEU A 292 14.00 -20.10 7.11
C LEU A 292 15.31 -19.36 6.85
N LEU A 293 15.25 -18.05 6.60
CA LEU A 293 16.42 -17.24 6.24
C LEU A 293 17.42 -17.05 7.39
N ALA A 294 16.94 -17.17 8.64
CA ALA A 294 17.79 -17.09 9.83
C ALA A 294 18.56 -18.40 10.09
N SER A 295 18.07 -19.52 9.55
CA SER A 295 18.62 -20.86 9.78
C SER A 295 20.07 -20.99 9.27
N PRO A 296 21.02 -21.46 10.10
CA PRO A 296 22.36 -21.83 9.64
C PRO A 296 22.34 -22.89 8.53
N ARG A 297 21.35 -23.79 8.59
CA ARG A 297 21.12 -24.83 7.57
C ARG A 297 20.72 -24.23 6.22
N PHE A 298 20.00 -23.11 6.20
CA PHE A 298 19.68 -22.40 4.95
C PHE A 298 20.94 -21.84 4.31
N LYS A 299 21.83 -21.22 5.10
CA LYS A 299 23.14 -20.73 4.60
C LYS A 299 23.98 -21.86 4.01
N PHE A 300 23.94 -23.03 4.64
CA PHE A 300 24.65 -24.20 4.14
C PHE A 300 24.04 -24.72 2.83
N TRP A 301 22.71 -24.87 2.80
CA TRP A 301 21.98 -25.28 1.62
C TRP A 301 22.17 -24.31 0.44
N SER A 302 22.17 -22.99 0.65
CA SER A 302 22.45 -22.02 -0.43
C SER A 302 23.85 -22.21 -1.04
N LYS A 303 24.88 -22.49 -0.22
CA LYS A 303 26.23 -22.82 -0.73
C LYS A 303 26.25 -24.13 -1.52
N TYR A 304 25.40 -25.08 -1.12
CA TYR A 304 25.22 -26.31 -1.87
C TYR A 304 24.63 -26.02 -3.25
N VAL A 305 23.59 -25.17 -3.35
CA VAL A 305 23.01 -24.76 -4.65
C VAL A 305 24.09 -24.17 -5.58
N ASP A 306 24.93 -23.27 -5.07
CA ASP A 306 26.04 -22.71 -5.85
C ASP A 306 27.04 -23.79 -6.34
N SER A 307 27.30 -24.80 -5.50
CA SER A 307 28.18 -25.91 -5.85
C SER A 307 27.52 -26.89 -6.84
N TYR A 308 26.22 -27.13 -6.68
CA TYR A 308 25.42 -27.96 -7.59
C TYR A 308 25.39 -27.36 -8.99
N ASN A 309 25.07 -26.06 -9.12
CA ASN A 309 25.02 -25.37 -10.40
C ASN A 309 26.36 -25.36 -11.15
N ARG A 310 27.48 -25.42 -10.42
CA ARG A 310 28.82 -25.49 -11.03
C ARG A 310 29.10 -26.88 -11.62
N ASP A 311 28.66 -27.93 -10.93
CA ASP A 311 28.95 -29.32 -11.30
C ASP A 311 27.88 -29.90 -12.26
N PHE A 312 26.66 -29.34 -12.23
CA PHE A 312 25.50 -29.71 -13.05
C PHE A 312 24.90 -28.47 -13.74
N PRO A 313 25.63 -27.82 -14.69
CA PRO A 313 25.19 -26.56 -15.30
C PRO A 313 23.89 -26.66 -16.11
N ASP A 314 23.61 -27.83 -16.71
CA ASP A 314 22.39 -28.06 -17.50
C ASP A 314 21.13 -28.19 -16.63
N GLU A 315 21.31 -28.46 -15.33
CA GLU A 315 20.24 -28.56 -14.32
C GLU A 315 20.28 -27.39 -13.33
N ALA A 316 20.99 -26.30 -13.69
CA ALA A 316 21.21 -25.19 -12.80
C ALA A 316 19.88 -24.54 -12.36
N THR A 317 19.75 -24.28 -11.06
CA THR A 317 18.58 -23.64 -10.44
C THR A 317 19.00 -22.43 -9.62
N THR A 318 18.04 -21.65 -9.12
CA THR A 318 18.33 -20.60 -8.13
C THR A 318 17.74 -20.95 -6.78
N VAL A 319 18.27 -20.32 -5.74
CA VAL A 319 17.70 -20.41 -4.39
C VAL A 319 16.22 -20.04 -4.42
N MET A 320 15.86 -18.94 -5.10
CA MET A 320 14.47 -18.51 -5.20
C MET A 320 13.61 -19.49 -6.01
N ALA A 321 14.11 -20.00 -7.15
CA ALA A 321 13.35 -20.96 -7.96
C ALA A 321 13.05 -22.25 -7.19
N THR A 322 14.05 -22.77 -6.46
CA THR A 322 13.87 -23.96 -5.62
C THR A 322 12.86 -23.73 -4.49
N LEU A 323 12.90 -22.54 -3.86
CA LEU A 323 11.94 -22.16 -2.83
C LEU A 323 10.52 -22.05 -3.39
N ARG A 324 10.32 -21.40 -4.55
CA ARG A 324 9.01 -21.29 -5.20
C ARG A 324 8.46 -22.67 -5.60
N ASN A 325 9.32 -23.53 -6.14
CA ASN A 325 8.92 -24.88 -6.56
C ASN A 325 8.44 -25.75 -5.39
N GLN A 326 9.11 -25.66 -4.23
CA GLN A 326 8.79 -26.50 -3.06
C GLN A 326 7.71 -25.90 -2.15
N LEU A 327 7.63 -24.57 -2.03
CA LEU A 327 6.73 -23.89 -1.09
C LEU A 327 5.53 -23.22 -1.76
N GLY A 328 5.64 -22.85 -3.03
CA GLY A 328 4.67 -21.96 -3.68
C GLY A 328 4.86 -20.48 -3.29
N ASP A 329 4.32 -19.59 -4.13
CA ASP A 329 4.44 -18.14 -3.91
C ASP A 329 3.61 -17.67 -2.71
N GLU A 330 2.51 -18.37 -2.41
CA GLU A 330 1.59 -18.10 -1.30
C GLU A 330 2.28 -18.21 0.07
N ASP A 331 3.24 -19.13 0.22
CA ASP A 331 3.97 -19.36 1.46
C ASP A 331 5.31 -18.62 1.53
N ILE A 332 6.08 -18.61 0.43
CA ILE A 332 7.41 -17.97 0.45
C ILE A 332 7.33 -16.44 0.49
N THR A 333 6.32 -15.82 -0.15
CA THR A 333 6.22 -14.35 -0.20
C THR A 333 6.04 -13.74 1.19
N PRO A 334 5.11 -14.21 2.05
CA PRO A 334 5.00 -13.76 3.44
C PRO A 334 6.27 -13.99 4.26
N ILE A 335 6.96 -15.13 4.07
CA ILE A 335 8.24 -15.43 4.75
C ILE A 335 9.30 -14.38 4.38
N LEU A 336 9.42 -14.01 3.11
CA LEU A 336 10.37 -12.99 2.66
C LEU A 336 9.99 -11.59 3.16
N ILE A 337 8.71 -11.25 3.20
CA ILE A 337 8.25 -9.97 3.78
C ILE A 337 8.61 -9.89 5.27
N ALA A 338 8.35 -10.96 6.03
CA ALA A 338 8.69 -11.03 7.45
C ALA A 338 10.22 -10.95 7.67
N ALA A 339 10.99 -11.69 6.88
CA ALA A 339 12.45 -11.68 6.96
C ALA A 339 13.05 -10.33 6.53
N GLY A 340 12.39 -9.59 5.65
CA GLY A 340 12.76 -8.23 5.26
C GLY A 340 12.64 -7.21 6.40
N LYS A 341 11.79 -7.47 7.40
CA LYS A 341 11.63 -6.60 8.57
C LYS A 341 12.70 -6.81 9.65
N ALA A 342 13.39 -7.95 9.64
CA ALA A 342 14.39 -8.29 10.65
C ALA A 342 15.81 -7.93 10.16
N PRO A 343 16.60 -7.10 10.91
CA PRO A 343 17.91 -6.62 10.45
C PRO A 343 18.91 -7.72 10.06
N SER A 344 18.85 -8.88 10.73
CA SER A 344 19.75 -10.01 10.45
C SER A 344 19.48 -10.73 9.13
N THR A 345 18.27 -10.58 8.58
CA THR A 345 17.82 -11.28 7.35
C THR A 345 17.42 -10.33 6.22
N GLU A 346 17.32 -9.02 6.49
CA GLU A 346 16.89 -7.98 5.55
C GLU A 346 17.60 -8.08 4.19
N LYS A 347 18.95 -8.12 4.18
CA LYS A 347 19.72 -8.19 2.93
C LYS A 347 19.46 -9.47 2.12
N ALA A 348 19.30 -10.60 2.80
CA ALA A 348 19.02 -11.88 2.15
C ALA A 348 17.59 -11.89 1.59
N ALA A 349 16.62 -11.40 2.36
CA ALA A 349 15.24 -11.25 1.93
C ALA A 349 15.13 -10.33 0.70
N ALA A 350 15.78 -9.16 0.73
CA ALA A 350 15.78 -8.22 -0.39
C ALA A 350 16.35 -8.84 -1.67
N LYS A 351 17.43 -9.63 -1.58
CA LYS A 351 18.00 -10.35 -2.73
C LYS A 351 17.01 -11.36 -3.30
N LEU A 352 16.37 -12.16 -2.44
CA LEU A 352 15.39 -13.17 -2.87
C LEU A 352 14.12 -12.54 -3.43
N GLN A 353 13.63 -11.44 -2.84
CA GLN A 353 12.50 -10.68 -3.39
C GLN A 353 12.84 -10.12 -4.78
N ALA A 354 14.04 -9.61 -4.99
CA ALA A 354 14.47 -9.15 -6.32
C ALA A 354 14.52 -10.29 -7.35
N GLU A 355 14.94 -11.50 -6.95
CA GLU A 355 14.87 -12.69 -7.79
C GLU A 355 13.41 -13.14 -8.04
N GLN A 356 12.54 -13.03 -7.03
CA GLN A 356 11.12 -13.36 -7.13
C GLN A 356 10.39 -12.45 -8.13
N PHE A 357 10.56 -11.13 -8.02
CA PHE A 357 9.99 -10.18 -8.98
C PHE A 357 10.49 -10.40 -10.41
N LYS A 358 11.78 -10.75 -10.59
CA LYS A 358 12.33 -11.11 -11.90
C LYS A 358 11.68 -12.37 -12.48
N SER A 359 11.38 -13.36 -11.63
CA SER A 359 10.69 -14.58 -12.05
C SER A 359 9.25 -14.29 -12.45
N TRP A 360 8.49 -13.57 -11.62
CA TRP A 360 7.14 -13.12 -11.94
C TRP A 360 7.08 -12.33 -13.26
N LEU A 361 8.06 -11.46 -13.50
CA LEU A 361 8.14 -10.66 -14.73
C LEU A 361 8.43 -11.52 -15.97
N ARG A 362 9.23 -12.58 -15.82
CA ARG A 362 9.50 -13.55 -16.89
C ARG A 362 8.26 -14.38 -17.20
N GLU A 363 7.52 -14.76 -16.16
CA GLU A 363 6.32 -15.60 -16.22
C GLU A 363 5.04 -14.83 -16.55
N ASN A 364 5.10 -13.49 -16.67
CA ASN A 364 3.94 -12.61 -16.86
C ASN A 364 2.87 -12.80 -15.77
N GLU A 365 3.31 -12.94 -14.52
CA GLU A 365 2.41 -13.17 -13.39
C GLU A 365 1.41 -12.02 -13.24
N ASP A 366 0.13 -12.33 -13.02
CA ASP A 366 -0.93 -11.31 -12.92
C ASP A 366 -0.62 -10.30 -11.80
N PRO A 367 -0.45 -9.00 -12.11
CA PRO A 367 -0.23 -7.97 -11.11
C PRO A 367 -1.27 -7.92 -9.98
N ALA A 368 -2.52 -8.30 -10.24
CA ALA A 368 -3.54 -8.37 -9.20
C ALA A 368 -3.26 -9.51 -8.19
N LYS A 369 -2.78 -10.66 -8.67
CA LYS A 369 -2.33 -11.76 -7.80
C LYS A 369 -1.08 -11.38 -7.03
N VAL A 370 -0.09 -10.74 -7.67
CA VAL A 370 1.12 -10.23 -6.99
C VAL A 370 0.76 -9.23 -5.89
N PHE A 371 -0.22 -8.35 -6.13
CA PHE A 371 -0.71 -7.39 -5.13
C PHE A 371 -1.23 -8.09 -3.87
N GLN A 372 -1.98 -9.19 -4.03
CA GLN A 372 -2.50 -10.01 -2.93
C GLN A 372 -1.41 -10.82 -2.23
N LEU A 373 -0.47 -11.42 -2.98
CA LEU A 373 0.68 -12.14 -2.41
C LEU A 373 1.52 -11.23 -1.49
N LEU A 374 1.62 -9.95 -1.86
CA LEU A 374 2.30 -8.92 -1.06
C LEU A 374 1.47 -8.36 0.10
N LYS A 375 0.23 -8.83 0.29
CA LYS A 375 -0.72 -8.40 1.35
C LYS A 375 -1.06 -6.90 1.31
N LEU A 376 -1.06 -6.32 0.10
CA LEU A 376 -1.34 -4.88 -0.11
C LEU A 376 -2.84 -4.55 -0.10
N ASP A 377 -3.68 -5.56 -0.28
CA ASP A 377 -5.14 -5.51 -0.19
C ASP A 377 -5.66 -5.21 1.22
N ASN A 378 -4.87 -5.50 2.26
CA ASN A 378 -5.22 -5.29 3.66
C ASN A 378 -4.45 -4.11 4.32
N SER A 379 -3.79 -3.27 3.52
CA SER A 379 -2.82 -2.27 4.01
C SER A 379 -3.34 -0.81 3.91
N ALA A 380 -4.65 -0.57 4.01
CA ALA A 380 -5.28 0.71 3.68
C ALA A 380 -4.55 1.96 4.22
N ASP A 381 -4.37 2.06 5.54
CA ASP A 381 -3.85 3.29 6.16
C ASP A 381 -2.33 3.52 5.94
N ASP A 382 -1.59 2.49 5.53
CA ASP A 382 -0.12 2.53 5.34
C ASP A 382 0.33 2.09 3.93
N LEU A 383 -0.61 2.00 2.98
CA LEU A 383 -0.34 1.47 1.64
C LEU A 383 0.76 2.27 0.93
N LEU A 384 0.70 3.59 1.03
CA LEU A 384 1.68 4.49 0.41
C LEU A 384 3.05 4.48 1.11
N GLY A 385 3.09 4.09 2.39
CA GLY A 385 4.31 3.89 3.17
C GLY A 385 4.96 2.52 2.95
N SER A 386 4.19 1.54 2.47
CA SER A 386 4.65 0.18 2.24
C SER A 386 5.79 0.10 1.20
N PRO A 387 6.97 -0.43 1.58
CA PRO A 387 8.02 -0.75 0.62
C PRO A 387 7.57 -1.75 -0.45
N GLN A 388 6.66 -2.67 -0.09
CA GLN A 388 6.10 -3.67 -1.01
C GLN A 388 5.24 -3.01 -2.08
N PHE A 389 4.47 -1.97 -1.74
CA PHE A 389 3.67 -1.22 -2.71
C PHE A 389 4.54 -0.54 -3.77
N LYS A 390 5.68 0.05 -3.36
CA LYS A 390 6.64 0.65 -4.30
C LYS A 390 7.23 -0.39 -5.25
N LEU A 391 7.59 -1.58 -4.75
CA LEU A 391 8.13 -2.66 -5.58
C LEU A 391 7.07 -3.21 -6.54
N TRP A 392 5.84 -3.39 -6.07
CA TRP A 392 4.73 -3.81 -6.90
C TRP A 392 4.42 -2.80 -8.02
N GLY A 393 4.37 -1.50 -7.73
CA GLY A 393 4.14 -0.49 -8.77
C GLY A 393 5.21 -0.52 -9.86
N LYS A 394 6.49 -0.68 -9.46
CA LYS A 394 7.58 -0.88 -10.42
C LYS A 394 7.42 -2.16 -11.24
N TYR A 395 7.00 -3.26 -10.60
CA TYR A 395 6.73 -4.51 -11.31
C TYR A 395 5.67 -4.35 -12.41
N VAL A 396 4.58 -3.63 -12.14
CA VAL A 396 3.54 -3.36 -13.16
C VAL A 396 4.09 -2.52 -14.31
N GLU A 397 4.93 -1.51 -14.01
CA GLU A 397 5.59 -0.71 -15.03
C GLU A 397 6.53 -1.54 -15.90
N ASP A 398 7.40 -2.34 -15.28
CA ASP A 398 8.35 -3.22 -15.98
C ASP A 398 7.59 -4.25 -16.86
N LEU A 399 6.44 -4.76 -16.39
CA LEU A 399 5.57 -5.68 -17.16
C LEU A 399 4.96 -4.97 -18.38
N ASN A 400 4.44 -3.76 -18.20
CA ASN A 400 3.83 -2.96 -19.27
C ASN A 400 4.83 -2.52 -20.35
N LEU A 401 6.13 -2.51 -20.05
CA LEU A 401 7.19 -2.21 -21.01
C LEU A 401 7.56 -3.41 -21.89
N LYS A 402 7.08 -4.63 -21.60
CA LYS A 402 7.36 -5.80 -22.44
C LYS A 402 6.62 -5.68 -23.78
N PRO A 403 7.30 -5.87 -24.93
CA PRO A 403 6.66 -5.78 -26.25
C PRO A 403 5.44 -6.69 -26.43
N GLU A 404 5.48 -7.88 -25.81
CA GLU A 404 4.41 -8.88 -25.78
C GLU A 404 3.14 -8.39 -25.07
N HIS A 405 3.24 -7.33 -24.27
CA HIS A 405 2.15 -6.75 -23.47
C HIS A 405 1.66 -5.38 -23.98
N ASN A 406 2.10 -4.93 -25.16
CA ASN A 406 1.69 -3.63 -25.70
C ASN A 406 0.17 -3.45 -25.85
N ASP A 407 -0.56 -4.55 -26.11
CA ASP A 407 -2.03 -4.54 -26.23
C ASP A 407 -2.77 -4.85 -24.91
N LEU A 408 -2.03 -5.16 -23.84
CA LEU A 408 -2.54 -5.61 -22.54
C LEU A 408 -1.93 -4.80 -21.38
N GLN A 409 -1.79 -3.47 -21.55
CA GLN A 409 -1.30 -2.61 -20.49
C GLN A 409 -2.16 -2.75 -19.22
N VAL A 410 -1.52 -3.20 -18.15
CA VAL A 410 -2.14 -3.35 -16.84
C VAL A 410 -2.18 -2.00 -16.15
N SER A 411 -3.38 -1.54 -15.83
CA SER A 411 -3.57 -0.27 -15.14
C SER A 411 -3.51 -0.46 -13.62
N ILE A 412 -2.55 0.20 -12.97
CA ILE A 412 -2.38 0.19 -11.50
C ILE A 412 -3.68 0.60 -10.81
N ILE A 413 -4.33 1.66 -11.29
CA ILE A 413 -5.55 2.18 -10.66
C ILE A 413 -6.73 1.20 -10.75
N THR A 414 -6.82 0.41 -11.82
CA THR A 414 -7.86 -0.62 -11.96
C THR A 414 -7.73 -1.69 -10.89
N ILE A 415 -6.50 -2.07 -10.52
CA ILE A 415 -6.27 -3.04 -9.44
C ILE A 415 -6.59 -2.43 -8.08
N LEU A 416 -6.19 -1.18 -7.85
CA LEU A 416 -6.51 -0.46 -6.60
C LEU A 416 -8.03 -0.30 -6.40
N ARG A 417 -8.77 0.01 -7.47
CA ARG A 417 -10.23 0.16 -7.46
C ARG A 417 -11.01 -1.11 -7.12
N LYS A 418 -10.38 -2.29 -7.22
CA LYS A 418 -10.99 -3.54 -6.73
C LYS A 418 -11.08 -3.58 -5.20
N ASN A 419 -10.25 -2.80 -4.51
CA ASN A 419 -10.14 -2.82 -3.05
C ASN A 419 -10.55 -1.48 -2.40
N TYR A 420 -10.42 -0.36 -3.12
CA TYR A 420 -10.63 0.98 -2.58
C TYR A 420 -11.49 1.84 -3.51
N GLY A 421 -12.43 2.62 -2.94
CA GLY A 421 -13.16 3.65 -3.67
C GLY A 421 -12.26 4.85 -4.03
N ASP A 422 -12.61 5.58 -5.09
CA ASP A 422 -11.82 6.73 -5.55
C ASP A 422 -11.78 7.88 -4.52
N ASP A 423 -12.83 8.04 -3.70
CA ASP A 423 -12.83 8.95 -2.56
C ASP A 423 -11.81 8.54 -1.48
N VAL A 424 -11.69 7.24 -1.23
CA VAL A 424 -10.71 6.67 -0.29
C VAL A 424 -9.29 6.86 -0.83
N LEU A 425 -9.06 6.51 -2.10
CA LEU A 425 -7.77 6.70 -2.78
C LEU A 425 -7.38 8.18 -2.84
N GLY A 426 -8.33 9.08 -3.09
CA GLY A 426 -8.11 10.52 -3.05
C GLY A 426 -7.67 11.00 -1.67
N ASN A 427 -8.30 10.52 -0.60
CA ASN A 427 -7.91 10.85 0.76
C ASN A 427 -6.52 10.29 1.12
N MET A 428 -6.18 9.08 0.66
CA MET A 428 -4.83 8.51 0.79
C MET A 428 -3.78 9.40 0.12
N VAL A 429 -4.05 9.90 -1.09
CA VAL A 429 -3.17 10.86 -1.79
C VAL A 429 -2.97 12.12 -0.95
N LEU A 430 -4.04 12.71 -0.44
CA LEU A 430 -3.95 13.94 0.36
C LEU A 430 -3.17 13.74 1.65
N ALA A 431 -3.40 12.63 2.37
CA ALA A 431 -2.66 12.28 3.56
C ALA A 431 -1.17 12.02 3.23
N GLY A 432 -0.91 11.22 2.20
CA GLY A 432 0.43 10.84 1.78
C GLY A 432 1.27 12.02 1.28
N LYS A 433 0.66 13.05 0.69
CA LYS A 433 1.36 14.28 0.27
C LYS A 433 1.84 15.13 1.43
N LYS A 434 1.21 15.03 2.61
CA LYS A 434 1.61 15.78 3.83
C LYS A 434 2.88 15.21 4.46
N ALA A 435 3.12 13.90 4.37
CA ALA A 435 4.30 13.26 4.93
C ALA A 435 5.44 13.14 3.89
N PRO A 436 6.67 13.64 4.17
CA PRO A 436 7.78 13.58 3.23
C PRO A 436 8.12 12.17 2.72
N SER A 437 8.03 11.15 3.59
CA SER A 437 8.34 9.75 3.25
C SER A 437 7.39 9.14 2.21
N THR A 438 6.13 9.58 2.18
CA THR A 438 5.09 9.04 1.28
C THR A 438 4.74 9.98 0.13
N SER A 439 5.23 11.23 0.16
CA SER A 439 4.87 12.29 -0.80
C SER A 439 5.09 11.91 -2.26
N PHE A 440 6.20 11.21 -2.54
CA PHE A 440 6.50 10.72 -3.90
C PHE A 440 5.46 9.70 -4.38
N MET A 441 5.17 8.69 -3.57
CA MET A 441 4.18 7.66 -3.92
C MET A 441 2.77 8.24 -4.02
N ALA A 442 2.43 9.20 -3.16
CA ALA A 442 1.15 9.89 -3.21
C ALA A 442 0.96 10.70 -4.50
N ARG A 443 2.00 11.37 -5.01
CA ARG A 443 1.96 12.04 -6.32
C ARG A 443 1.79 11.04 -7.46
N ARG A 444 2.48 9.90 -7.41
CA ARG A 444 2.29 8.84 -8.42
C ARG A 444 0.87 8.29 -8.41
N LEU A 445 0.28 8.08 -7.24
CA LEU A 445 -1.13 7.65 -7.14
C LEU A 445 -2.10 8.73 -7.65
N GLU A 446 -1.82 10.01 -7.39
CA GLU A 446 -2.58 11.14 -7.96
C GLU A 446 -2.58 11.09 -9.50
N ASP A 447 -1.42 10.87 -10.11
CA ASP A 447 -1.30 10.74 -11.57
C ASP A 447 -2.04 9.50 -12.11
N GLU A 448 -1.96 8.36 -11.41
CA GLU A 448 -2.69 7.14 -11.78
C GLU A 448 -4.21 7.30 -11.67
N LEU A 449 -4.72 8.06 -10.69
CA LEU A 449 -6.13 8.43 -10.60
C LEU A 449 -6.57 9.23 -11.83
N TYR A 450 -5.82 10.29 -12.20
CA TYR A 450 -6.14 11.12 -13.35
C TYR A 450 -6.09 10.34 -14.66
N LYS A 451 -5.02 9.57 -14.91
CA LYS A 451 -4.92 8.68 -16.08
C LYS A 451 -6.07 7.68 -16.11
N GLY A 452 -6.40 7.08 -14.97
CA GLY A 452 -7.49 6.12 -14.83
C GLY A 452 -8.85 6.70 -15.18
N TRP A 453 -9.16 7.91 -14.72
CA TRP A 453 -10.40 8.61 -15.09
C TRP A 453 -10.45 8.92 -16.59
N ILE A 454 -9.36 9.45 -17.16
CA ILE A 454 -9.29 9.80 -18.59
C ILE A 454 -9.41 8.54 -19.47
N ALA A 455 -8.68 7.48 -19.17
CA ALA A 455 -8.71 6.22 -19.93
C ALA A 455 -10.08 5.54 -19.88
N ALA A 456 -10.78 5.64 -18.76
CA ALA A 456 -12.17 5.18 -18.62
C ALA A 456 -13.19 6.07 -19.35
N GLY A 457 -12.77 7.21 -19.92
CA GLY A 457 -13.67 8.19 -20.52
C GLY A 457 -14.56 8.89 -19.49
N SER A 458 -14.12 8.95 -18.23
CA SER A 458 -14.89 9.59 -17.17
C SER A 458 -15.00 11.07 -17.47
N SER A 459 -16.24 11.55 -17.60
CA SER A 459 -16.53 12.97 -17.64
C SER A 459 -16.32 13.59 -16.25
N PRO A 460 -16.20 14.92 -16.16
CA PRO A 460 -16.07 15.59 -14.89
C PRO A 460 -17.19 15.29 -13.89
N ASP A 461 -18.44 15.10 -14.35
CA ASP A 461 -19.54 14.65 -13.50
C ASP A 461 -19.39 13.19 -13.02
N GLY A 462 -18.79 12.33 -13.83
CA GLY A 462 -18.43 10.97 -13.42
C GLY A 462 -17.40 11.00 -12.30
N VAL A 463 -16.31 11.77 -12.46
CA VAL A 463 -15.27 11.94 -11.43
C VAL A 463 -15.85 12.58 -10.16
N PHE A 464 -16.76 13.53 -10.31
CA PHE A 464 -17.47 14.15 -9.19
C PHE A 464 -18.18 13.12 -8.30
N LYS A 465 -18.92 12.19 -8.93
CA LYS A 465 -19.60 11.08 -8.25
C LYS A 465 -18.62 10.05 -7.69
N HIS A 466 -17.53 9.75 -8.40
CA HIS A 466 -16.47 8.86 -7.91
C HIS A 466 -15.83 9.39 -6.62
N LEU A 467 -15.70 10.72 -6.48
CA LEU A 467 -15.24 11.39 -5.26
C LEU A 467 -16.35 11.63 -4.22
N LYS A 468 -17.56 11.11 -4.46
CA LYS A 468 -18.75 11.19 -3.58
C LYS A 468 -19.20 12.62 -3.26
N PHE A 469 -18.90 13.57 -4.14
CA PHE A 469 -19.28 14.96 -3.95
C PHE A 469 -20.78 15.22 -4.10
N ASP A 470 -21.48 14.40 -4.87
CA ASP A 470 -22.94 14.39 -5.02
C ASP A 470 -23.66 14.16 -3.67
N LYS A 471 -22.98 13.54 -2.70
CA LYS A 471 -23.49 13.31 -1.34
C LYS A 471 -23.12 14.40 -0.33
N ALA A 472 -22.24 15.33 -0.70
CA ALA A 472 -21.71 16.34 0.21
C ALA A 472 -22.56 17.63 0.28
N GLY A 473 -23.51 17.81 -0.65
CA GLY A 473 -24.39 19.00 -0.69
C GLY A 473 -23.60 20.31 -0.76
N GLU A 474 -23.98 21.29 0.06
CA GLU A 474 -23.35 22.61 0.12
C GLU A 474 -21.90 22.58 0.65
N ASN A 475 -21.50 21.51 1.35
CA ASN A 475 -20.17 21.38 1.94
C ASN A 475 -19.11 20.85 0.97
N VAL A 476 -19.45 20.66 -0.31
CA VAL A 476 -18.55 20.05 -1.30
C VAL A 476 -17.23 20.82 -1.44
N ILE A 477 -17.27 22.15 -1.36
CA ILE A 477 -16.09 23.01 -1.50
C ILE A 477 -15.22 22.96 -0.24
N GLN A 478 -15.80 22.59 0.91
CA GLN A 478 -15.06 22.37 2.14
C GLN A 478 -14.38 21.00 2.18
N SER A 479 -14.72 20.09 1.25
CA SER A 479 -14.09 18.78 1.17
C SER A 479 -12.60 18.92 0.85
N PRO A 480 -11.72 18.21 1.57
CA PRO A 480 -10.29 18.23 1.27
C PRO A 480 -9.98 17.71 -0.15
N LEU A 481 -10.88 16.88 -0.71
CA LEU A 481 -10.78 16.36 -2.08
C LEU A 481 -11.04 17.43 -3.16
N TRP A 482 -11.59 18.60 -2.81
CA TRP A 482 -11.92 19.64 -3.79
C TRP A 482 -10.70 20.04 -4.62
N GLY A 483 -9.54 20.21 -3.99
CA GLY A 483 -8.29 20.56 -4.69
C GLY A 483 -7.78 19.47 -5.64
N LEU A 484 -8.08 18.19 -5.37
CA LEU A 484 -7.76 17.07 -6.28
C LEU A 484 -8.65 17.15 -7.52
N TYR A 485 -9.94 17.40 -7.32
CA TYR A 485 -10.91 17.51 -8.39
C TYR A 485 -10.67 18.72 -9.28
N THR A 486 -10.41 19.90 -8.72
CA THR A 486 -10.16 21.10 -9.52
C THR A 486 -8.92 20.97 -10.39
N LYS A 487 -7.87 20.30 -9.91
CA LYS A 487 -6.69 19.96 -10.72
C LYS A 487 -7.02 19.00 -11.85
N PHE A 488 -7.82 17.96 -11.58
CA PHE A 488 -8.32 17.09 -12.63
C PHE A 488 -9.06 17.90 -13.71
N LEU A 489 -9.94 18.83 -13.32
CA LEU A 489 -10.66 19.68 -14.27
C LEU A 489 -9.71 20.53 -15.11
N GLU A 490 -8.73 21.20 -14.50
CA GLU A 490 -7.72 21.96 -15.23
C GLU A 490 -7.00 21.11 -16.28
N HIS A 491 -6.73 19.85 -15.95
CA HIS A 491 -6.10 18.90 -16.85
C HIS A 491 -7.05 18.43 -17.96
N TYR A 492 -8.28 18.10 -17.60
CA TYR A 492 -9.32 17.63 -18.50
C TYR A 492 -9.65 18.69 -19.55
N TYR A 493 -9.84 19.95 -19.15
CA TYR A 493 -10.24 21.03 -20.06
C TYR A 493 -9.11 21.54 -20.95
N LYS A 494 -7.84 21.29 -20.60
CA LYS A 494 -6.73 21.45 -21.55
C LYS A 494 -6.84 20.46 -22.73
N SER A 495 -7.33 19.26 -22.47
CA SER A 495 -7.43 18.18 -23.47
C SER A 495 -8.79 18.11 -24.16
N PHE A 496 -9.86 18.57 -23.50
CA PHE A 496 -11.24 18.53 -23.98
C PHE A 496 -11.89 19.89 -23.73
N PRO A 497 -11.84 20.84 -24.68
CA PRO A 497 -12.42 22.17 -24.52
C PRO A 497 -13.95 22.11 -24.54
N THR A 498 -14.53 21.68 -23.42
CA THR A 498 -15.95 21.80 -23.10
C THR A 498 -16.11 22.77 -21.92
N PRO A 499 -17.23 23.50 -21.78
CA PRO A 499 -17.38 24.41 -20.66
C PRO A 499 -17.45 23.67 -19.31
N MET A 500 -16.67 24.12 -18.34
CA MET A 500 -16.53 23.53 -17.00
C MET A 500 -17.86 23.21 -16.30
N MET A 501 -18.82 24.10 -16.48
CA MET A 501 -20.14 24.00 -15.87
C MET A 501 -21.08 23.01 -16.54
N SER A 502 -20.88 22.71 -17.82
CA SER A 502 -21.76 21.78 -18.54
C SER A 502 -21.74 20.39 -17.89
N ALA A 503 -20.60 20.00 -17.34
CA ALA A 503 -20.43 18.75 -16.62
C ALA A 503 -20.95 18.85 -15.17
N LEU A 504 -20.53 19.86 -14.39
CA LEU A 504 -20.98 20.04 -13.00
C LEU A 504 -22.52 20.13 -12.89
N ALA A 505 -23.16 20.89 -13.76
CA ALA A 505 -24.60 21.10 -13.75
C ALA A 505 -25.43 19.87 -14.17
N LYS A 506 -24.81 18.77 -14.65
CA LYS A 506 -25.52 17.48 -14.82
C LYS A 506 -25.63 16.69 -13.52
N GLY A 507 -24.77 17.00 -12.54
CA GLY A 507 -24.73 16.33 -11.23
C GLY A 507 -25.58 17.01 -10.16
N TYR A 508 -26.10 18.20 -10.44
CA TYR A 508 -26.84 19.04 -9.50
C TYR A 508 -28.21 19.40 -10.08
N ASP A 509 -29.23 19.51 -9.21
CA ASP A 509 -30.41 20.29 -9.55
C ASP A 509 -30.06 21.80 -9.61
N GLY A 510 -30.93 22.61 -10.19
CA GLY A 510 -30.67 24.04 -10.38
C GLY A 510 -30.39 24.79 -9.07
N ASP A 511 -31.07 24.40 -7.99
CA ASP A 511 -30.95 24.98 -6.65
C ASP A 511 -29.56 24.70 -6.03
N ALA A 512 -29.17 23.43 -5.97
CA ALA A 512 -27.90 23.03 -5.38
C ALA A 512 -26.70 23.53 -6.19
N LEU A 513 -26.85 23.76 -7.50
CA LEU A 513 -25.85 24.43 -8.31
C LEU A 513 -25.73 25.93 -7.99
N ALA A 514 -26.85 26.62 -7.77
CA ALA A 514 -26.86 28.03 -7.38
C ALA A 514 -26.18 28.24 -6.02
N LYS A 515 -26.49 27.38 -5.05
CA LYS A 515 -25.85 27.35 -3.72
C LYS A 515 -24.35 27.08 -3.81
N LEU A 516 -23.93 26.16 -4.69
CA LEU A 516 -22.53 25.89 -4.95
C LEU A 516 -21.79 27.14 -5.47
N LEU A 517 -22.40 27.87 -6.41
CA LEU A 517 -21.81 29.10 -6.95
C LEU A 517 -21.69 30.20 -5.88
N ILE A 518 -22.70 30.37 -5.01
CA ILE A 518 -22.62 31.28 -3.86
C ILE A 518 -21.46 30.91 -2.93
N ALA A 519 -21.35 29.63 -2.59
CA ALA A 519 -20.31 29.14 -1.69
C ALA A 519 -18.91 29.35 -2.30
N ALA A 520 -18.76 29.19 -3.62
CA ALA A 520 -17.50 29.41 -4.32
C ALA A 520 -17.05 30.88 -4.30
N GLU A 521 -17.99 31.84 -4.39
CA GLU A 521 -17.68 33.27 -4.32
C GLU A 521 -17.26 33.76 -2.93
N LYS A 522 -17.73 33.10 -1.87
CA LYS A 522 -17.39 33.46 -0.47
C LYS A 522 -15.96 33.08 -0.08
N ILE A 523 -15.21 32.35 -0.93
CA ILE A 523 -13.86 31.87 -0.62
C ILE A 523 -12.81 32.71 -1.38
N PRO A 524 -12.01 33.55 -0.68
CA PRO A 524 -11.07 34.48 -1.31
C PRO A 524 -10.00 33.81 -2.20
N THR A 525 -9.63 32.57 -1.87
CA THR A 525 -8.60 31.79 -2.60
C THR A 525 -9.12 31.09 -3.87
N SER A 526 -10.42 31.18 -4.19
CA SER A 526 -11.06 30.49 -5.33
C SER A 526 -11.55 31.42 -6.45
N ASN A 527 -11.23 32.72 -6.40
CA ASN A 527 -11.84 33.73 -7.28
C ASN A 527 -11.70 33.43 -8.80
N THR A 528 -10.58 32.84 -9.23
CA THR A 528 -10.36 32.43 -10.63
C THR A 528 -11.22 31.25 -11.07
N LEU A 529 -11.48 30.29 -10.16
CA LEU A 529 -12.33 29.14 -10.43
C LEU A 529 -13.80 29.56 -10.38
N ALA A 530 -14.22 30.30 -9.37
CA ALA A 530 -15.58 30.85 -9.26
C ALA A 530 -15.94 31.65 -10.51
N THR A 531 -15.04 32.52 -10.98
CA THR A 531 -15.23 33.29 -12.22
C THR A 531 -15.35 32.38 -13.45
N LYS A 532 -14.50 31.36 -13.60
CA LYS A 532 -14.56 30.40 -14.72
C LYS A 532 -15.84 29.56 -14.70
N LEU A 533 -16.28 29.15 -13.52
CA LEU A 533 -17.53 28.44 -13.30
C LEU A 533 -18.69 29.36 -13.70
N GLN A 534 -18.76 30.59 -13.19
CA GLN A 534 -19.82 31.53 -13.59
C GLN A 534 -19.86 31.80 -15.10
N THR A 535 -18.72 32.08 -15.74
CA THR A 535 -18.67 32.30 -17.20
C THR A 535 -19.15 31.06 -17.96
N GLY A 536 -18.73 29.86 -17.54
CA GLY A 536 -19.20 28.62 -18.14
C GLY A 536 -20.70 28.38 -17.94
N GLN A 537 -21.26 28.82 -16.81
CA GLN A 537 -22.68 28.68 -16.51
C GLN A 537 -23.53 29.59 -17.39
N ILE A 538 -23.11 30.86 -17.51
CA ILE A 538 -23.75 31.86 -18.38
C ILE A 538 -23.74 31.37 -19.83
N GLN A 539 -22.59 30.91 -20.32
CA GLN A 539 -22.49 30.38 -21.68
C GLN A 539 -23.45 29.20 -21.90
N ARG A 540 -23.55 28.28 -20.93
CA ARG A 540 -24.50 27.17 -21.01
C ARG A 540 -25.94 27.66 -21.12
N TRP A 541 -26.38 28.54 -20.21
CA TRP A 541 -27.74 29.09 -20.27
C TRP A 541 -28.01 29.84 -21.59
N LEU A 542 -26.97 30.45 -22.21
CA LEU A 542 -27.08 31.08 -23.52
C LEU A 542 -27.15 30.07 -24.67
N ASP A 543 -26.54 28.89 -24.53
CA ASP A 543 -26.54 27.83 -25.54
C ASP A 543 -27.84 27.02 -25.48
N ASP A 544 -28.34 26.76 -24.27
CA ASP A 544 -29.64 26.14 -23.99
C ASP A 544 -30.81 27.13 -24.26
N LYS A 545 -30.49 28.42 -24.53
CA LYS A 545 -31.44 29.53 -24.75
C LYS A 545 -32.49 29.61 -23.63
N ASP A 546 -32.05 29.43 -22.39
CA ASP A 546 -32.92 29.58 -21.23
C ASP A 546 -33.43 31.03 -21.12
N GLN A 547 -34.66 31.21 -20.66
CA GLN A 547 -35.21 32.56 -20.53
C GLN A 547 -34.67 33.23 -19.26
N PRO A 548 -34.33 34.53 -19.25
CA PRO A 548 -33.83 35.22 -18.07
C PRO A 548 -34.72 35.06 -16.83
N GLY A 549 -36.05 35.04 -16.97
CA GLY A 549 -36.96 34.76 -15.86
C GLY A 549 -36.87 33.34 -15.30
N LYS A 550 -36.63 32.33 -16.16
CA LYS A 550 -36.38 30.95 -15.70
C LYS A 550 -35.07 30.88 -14.90
N ILE A 551 -34.03 31.56 -15.37
CA ILE A 551 -32.73 31.60 -14.67
C ILE A 551 -32.82 32.38 -13.36
N PHE A 552 -33.61 33.45 -13.32
CA PHE A 552 -33.87 34.20 -12.09
C PHE A 552 -34.37 33.28 -10.97
N LYS A 553 -35.35 32.42 -11.29
CA LYS A 553 -35.89 31.41 -10.37
C LYS A 553 -34.93 30.27 -10.08
N ALA A 554 -34.19 29.80 -11.09
CA ALA A 554 -33.20 28.75 -10.90
C ALA A 554 -32.06 29.17 -9.95
N LEU A 555 -31.81 30.48 -9.84
CA LEU A 555 -30.87 31.07 -8.88
C LEU A 555 -31.50 31.40 -7.52
N LEU A 556 -32.77 31.01 -7.32
CA LEU A 556 -33.58 31.31 -6.13
C LEU A 556 -33.70 32.80 -5.80
N LEU A 557 -33.55 33.68 -6.78
CA LEU A 557 -33.61 35.13 -6.54
C LEU A 557 -35.03 35.59 -6.20
N ASP A 558 -36.06 34.80 -6.50
CA ASP A 558 -37.44 35.05 -6.10
C ASP A 558 -37.73 34.74 -4.62
N ASP A 559 -36.89 33.90 -3.99
CA ASP A 559 -37.03 33.50 -2.58
C ASP A 559 -36.11 34.29 -1.61
N MET A 560 -35.25 35.17 -2.12
CA MET A 560 -34.24 35.91 -1.32
C MET A 560 -34.76 37.16 -0.58
N ALA A 561 -36.05 37.48 -0.69
CA ALA A 561 -36.69 38.63 -0.02
C ALA A 561 -35.85 39.94 -0.07
N ASP A 562 -35.31 40.37 1.06
CA ASP A 562 -34.66 41.68 1.25
C ASP A 562 -33.24 41.74 0.64
N ASP A 563 -32.59 40.58 0.41
CA ASP A 563 -31.17 40.47 0.01
C ASP A 563 -30.95 40.33 -1.50
N ILE A 564 -32.00 40.43 -2.32
CA ILE A 564 -31.90 40.22 -3.77
C ILE A 564 -30.86 41.15 -4.40
N LEU A 565 -30.90 42.45 -4.08
CA LEU A 565 -30.01 43.45 -4.70
C LEU A 565 -28.56 43.40 -4.19
N THR A 566 -28.34 42.77 -3.04
CA THR A 566 -27.01 42.61 -2.43
C THR A 566 -26.42 41.23 -2.72
N SER A 567 -27.22 40.30 -3.26
CA SER A 567 -26.80 38.96 -3.62
C SER A 567 -25.81 38.95 -4.81
N PRO A 568 -24.65 38.30 -4.68
CA PRO A 568 -23.76 38.05 -5.82
C PRO A 568 -24.42 37.28 -6.98
N LEU A 569 -25.43 36.44 -6.70
CA LEU A 569 -26.20 35.77 -7.75
C LEU A 569 -27.01 36.74 -8.59
N PHE A 570 -27.46 37.86 -8.02
CA PHE A 570 -28.17 38.90 -8.77
C PHE A 570 -27.27 39.58 -9.78
N ASN A 571 -25.98 39.78 -9.46
CA ASN A 571 -24.98 40.28 -10.41
C ASN A 571 -24.74 39.26 -11.54
N THR A 572 -24.67 37.97 -11.19
CA THR A 572 -24.54 36.90 -12.19
C THR A 572 -25.74 36.85 -13.12
N TRP A 573 -26.96 36.94 -12.58
CA TRP A 573 -28.18 37.01 -13.37
C TRP A 573 -28.24 38.27 -14.25
N THR A 574 -27.84 39.44 -13.73
CA THR A 574 -27.81 40.70 -14.49
C THR A 574 -26.85 40.60 -15.68
N ARG A 575 -25.65 40.05 -15.46
CA ARG A 575 -24.69 39.77 -16.55
C ARG A 575 -25.28 38.81 -17.58
N TYR A 576 -25.96 37.75 -17.13
CA TYR A 576 -26.64 36.82 -18.04
C TYR A 576 -27.75 37.51 -18.86
N LEU A 577 -28.58 38.34 -18.22
CA LEU A 577 -29.62 39.11 -18.89
C LEU A 577 -29.04 40.02 -19.99
N ASP A 578 -27.94 40.72 -19.69
CA ASP A 578 -27.26 41.60 -20.65
C ASP A 578 -26.70 40.81 -21.84
N GLU A 579 -26.03 39.67 -21.58
CA GLU A 579 -25.50 38.80 -22.63
C GLU A 579 -26.60 38.13 -23.45
N PHE A 580 -27.69 37.70 -22.82
CA PHE A 580 -28.86 37.13 -23.49
C PHE A 580 -29.49 38.15 -24.43
N ASN A 581 -29.74 39.37 -23.94
CA ASN A 581 -30.30 40.46 -24.74
C ASN A 581 -29.39 40.92 -25.88
N LYS A 582 -28.07 40.75 -25.72
CA LYS A 582 -27.08 41.00 -26.77
C LYS A 582 -27.07 39.89 -27.82
N LYS A 583 -27.17 38.62 -27.41
CA LYS A 583 -27.16 37.44 -28.30
C LYS A 583 -28.49 37.24 -29.03
N PHE A 584 -29.61 37.58 -28.40
CA PHE A 584 -30.97 37.38 -28.90
C PHE A 584 -31.75 38.72 -28.95
N PRO A 585 -31.42 39.62 -29.90
CA PRO A 585 -31.98 40.97 -29.92
C PRO A 585 -33.50 41.04 -30.16
N ASP A 586 -34.08 40.03 -30.82
CA ASP A 586 -35.53 39.95 -31.12
C ASP A 586 -36.36 39.40 -29.95
N GLU A 587 -35.70 38.82 -28.95
CA GLU A 587 -36.33 38.22 -27.75
C GLU A 587 -35.91 38.96 -26.47
N LYS A 588 -35.53 40.23 -26.60
CA LYS A 588 -35.05 41.02 -25.47
C LYS A 588 -36.06 41.02 -24.33
N VAL A 589 -35.58 40.67 -23.15
CA VAL A 589 -36.34 40.72 -21.90
C VAL A 589 -35.80 41.87 -21.06
N SER A 590 -36.67 42.70 -20.52
CA SER A 590 -36.24 43.73 -19.57
C SER A 590 -36.13 43.16 -18.15
N MET A 591 -35.23 43.74 -17.34
CA MET A 591 -35.13 43.41 -15.91
C MET A 591 -36.47 43.62 -15.21
N THR A 592 -37.17 44.70 -15.55
CA THR A 592 -38.51 45.03 -15.06
C THR A 592 -39.56 43.99 -15.43
N ASP A 593 -39.53 43.43 -16.65
CA ASP A 593 -40.43 42.34 -17.05
C ASP A 593 -40.17 41.07 -16.26
N THR A 594 -38.90 40.77 -15.98
CA THR A 594 -38.54 39.62 -15.16
C THR A 594 -39.11 39.77 -13.75
N PHE A 595 -38.90 40.92 -13.10
CA PHE A 595 -39.48 41.19 -11.78
C PHE A 595 -41.00 41.13 -11.79
N ARG A 596 -41.64 41.74 -12.79
CA ARG A 596 -43.10 41.73 -12.94
C ARG A 596 -43.68 40.31 -13.04
N THR A 597 -42.97 39.40 -13.69
CA THR A 597 -43.45 38.03 -13.99
C THR A 597 -42.97 36.98 -12.98
N SER A 598 -41.85 37.24 -12.31
CA SER A 598 -41.18 36.25 -11.47
C SER A 598 -41.34 36.50 -9.98
N LEU A 599 -41.59 37.75 -9.56
CA LEU A 599 -41.77 38.11 -8.15
C LEU A 599 -43.26 38.23 -7.79
N ASP A 600 -43.61 37.80 -6.58
CA ASP A 600 -44.89 38.14 -5.98
C ASP A 600 -44.91 39.59 -5.47
N ASP A 601 -46.08 40.07 -5.04
CA ASP A 601 -46.23 41.46 -4.57
C ASP A 601 -45.51 41.72 -3.23
N GLU A 602 -45.28 40.70 -2.40
CA GLU A 602 -44.57 40.84 -1.13
C GLU A 602 -43.06 41.01 -1.36
N THR A 603 -42.46 40.15 -2.19
CA THR A 603 -41.05 40.23 -2.57
C THR A 603 -40.77 41.48 -3.40
N LEU A 604 -41.67 41.86 -4.32
CA LEU A 604 -41.51 43.10 -5.10
C LEU A 604 -41.62 44.36 -4.22
N LYS A 605 -42.49 44.35 -3.20
CA LYS A 605 -42.57 45.40 -2.18
C LYS A 605 -41.27 45.51 -1.39
N SER A 606 -40.72 44.38 -0.91
CA SER A 606 -39.44 44.36 -0.20
C SER A 606 -38.32 44.92 -1.09
N LEU A 607 -38.21 44.42 -2.33
CA LEU A 607 -37.22 44.88 -3.30
C LEU A 607 -37.29 46.40 -3.54
N LEU A 608 -38.50 46.96 -3.60
CA LEU A 608 -38.73 48.39 -3.74
C LEU A 608 -38.27 49.18 -2.50
N ILE A 609 -38.44 48.64 -1.29
CA ILE A 609 -37.92 49.26 -0.05
C ILE A 609 -36.39 49.26 -0.09
N THR A 610 -35.76 48.10 -0.30
CA THR A 610 -34.29 47.98 -0.36
C THR A 610 -33.70 48.90 -1.43
N ALA A 611 -34.31 48.96 -2.62
CA ALA A 611 -33.88 49.85 -3.70
C ALA A 611 -34.00 51.34 -3.35
N LYS A 612 -34.94 51.73 -2.48
CA LYS A 612 -35.10 53.12 -2.02
C LYS A 612 -34.06 53.51 -0.97
N GLU A 613 -33.61 52.55 -0.17
CA GLU A 613 -32.63 52.76 0.89
C GLU A 613 -31.19 52.81 0.36
N LEU A 614 -30.92 52.16 -0.77
CA LEU A 614 -29.61 52.16 -1.44
C LEU A 614 -29.44 53.38 -2.37
N PRO A 615 -28.47 54.29 -2.12
CA PRO A 615 -28.28 55.50 -2.93
C PRO A 615 -28.08 55.22 -4.43
N ASP A 616 -27.34 54.16 -4.75
CA ASP A 616 -26.99 53.79 -6.13
C ASP A 616 -28.15 53.14 -6.90
N MET A 617 -29.25 52.79 -6.21
CA MET A 617 -30.39 52.06 -6.79
C MET A 617 -31.59 52.96 -7.09
N LYS A 618 -31.46 54.29 -7.01
CA LYS A 618 -32.54 55.26 -7.25
C LYS A 618 -33.27 55.04 -8.58
N THR A 619 -32.53 54.78 -9.66
CA THR A 619 -33.10 54.51 -11.00
C THR A 619 -33.91 53.21 -11.01
N LEU A 620 -33.38 52.16 -10.37
CA LEU A 620 -34.07 50.87 -10.27
C LEU A 620 -35.33 50.97 -9.42
N SER A 621 -35.25 51.65 -8.27
CA SER A 621 -36.41 51.96 -7.42
C SER A 621 -37.54 52.64 -8.22
N THR A 622 -37.19 53.59 -9.08
CA THR A 622 -38.18 54.32 -9.89
C THR A 622 -38.85 53.40 -10.90
N LYS A 623 -38.08 52.53 -11.57
CA LYS A 623 -38.60 51.53 -12.50
C LYS A 623 -39.47 50.48 -11.80
N LEU A 624 -39.06 50.00 -10.63
CA LEU A 624 -39.83 49.06 -9.80
C LEU A 624 -41.17 49.66 -9.35
N GLN A 625 -41.17 50.94 -8.97
CA GLN A 625 -42.39 51.67 -8.65
C GLN A 625 -43.35 51.69 -9.86
N THR A 626 -42.85 51.98 -11.06
CA THR A 626 -43.67 51.94 -12.29
C THR A 626 -44.24 50.55 -12.54
N VAL A 627 -43.42 49.50 -12.42
CA VAL A 627 -43.87 48.10 -12.61
C VAL A 627 -44.98 47.73 -11.63
N GLN A 628 -44.84 48.09 -10.35
CA GLN A 628 -45.87 47.81 -9.34
C GLN A 628 -47.18 48.54 -9.65
N ILE A 629 -47.10 49.81 -10.07
CA ILE A 629 -48.28 50.61 -10.48
C ILE A 629 -48.96 49.97 -11.69
N GLU A 630 -48.21 49.61 -12.73
CA GLU A 630 -48.75 48.97 -13.93
C GLU A 630 -49.43 47.63 -13.62
N ARG A 631 -48.81 46.81 -12.75
CA ARG A 631 -49.37 45.53 -12.30
C ARG A 631 -50.71 45.74 -11.61
N TRP A 632 -50.78 46.63 -10.63
CA TRP A 632 -52.03 46.94 -9.94
C TRP A 632 -53.09 47.55 -10.87
N LEU A 633 -52.70 48.34 -11.87
CA LEU A 633 -53.64 48.89 -12.86
C LEU A 633 -54.15 47.82 -13.84
N ALA A 634 -53.37 46.78 -14.11
CA ALA A 634 -53.75 45.66 -14.96
C ALA A 634 -54.71 44.70 -14.24
N SER A 635 -54.43 44.41 -12.95
CA SER A 635 -55.30 43.60 -12.08
C SER A 635 -56.53 44.35 -11.58
N LYS A 636 -56.65 45.67 -11.84
CA LYS A 636 -57.69 46.55 -11.31
C LYS A 636 -57.78 46.51 -9.77
N THR A 637 -56.63 46.38 -9.12
CA THR A 637 -56.53 46.47 -7.65
C THR A 637 -57.15 47.80 -7.19
N SER A 638 -57.92 47.81 -6.10
CA SER A 638 -58.44 49.10 -5.60
C SER A 638 -57.31 49.90 -4.94
N PRO A 639 -57.38 51.26 -4.91
CA PRO A 639 -56.43 52.05 -4.13
C PRO A 639 -56.37 51.61 -2.65
N GLU A 640 -57.48 51.17 -2.07
CA GLU A 640 -57.57 50.61 -0.73
C GLU A 640 -56.76 49.32 -0.58
N ASP A 641 -56.93 48.37 -1.51
CA ASP A 641 -56.19 47.10 -1.49
C ASP A 641 -54.69 47.34 -1.70
N ALA A 642 -54.31 48.22 -2.63
CA ALA A 642 -52.92 48.59 -2.84
C ALA A 642 -52.31 49.26 -1.59
N PHE A 643 -53.10 50.04 -0.86
CA PHE A 643 -52.70 50.64 0.41
C PHE A 643 -52.43 49.57 1.48
N ALA A 644 -53.25 48.52 1.52
CA ALA A 644 -53.08 47.38 2.43
C ALA A 644 -51.89 46.49 2.06
N VAL A 645 -51.66 46.22 0.77
CA VAL A 645 -50.50 45.46 0.26
C VAL A 645 -49.18 46.14 0.68
N LEU A 646 -49.13 47.46 0.60
CA LEU A 646 -47.98 48.26 1.05
C LEU A 646 -47.86 48.37 2.58
N ALA A 647 -48.73 47.69 3.33
CA ALA A 647 -48.83 47.74 4.79
C ALA A 647 -49.01 49.17 5.36
N LEU A 648 -49.51 50.11 4.56
CA LEU A 648 -49.72 51.49 4.99
C LEU A 648 -50.91 51.60 5.94
N ASN A 649 -51.90 50.73 5.82
CA ASN A 649 -53.01 50.57 6.76
C ASN A 649 -52.55 50.23 8.19
N LYS A 650 -51.37 49.61 8.35
CA LYS A 650 -50.78 49.29 9.67
C LYS A 650 -49.89 50.42 10.22
N ALA A 651 -49.66 51.50 9.46
CA ALA A 651 -48.74 52.56 9.85
C ALA A 651 -49.30 53.50 10.95
N GLY A 652 -50.62 53.51 11.16
CA GLY A 652 -51.29 54.37 12.13
C GLY A 652 -50.90 55.84 11.96
N GLY A 653 -50.55 56.50 13.07
CA GLY A 653 -50.17 57.92 13.09
C GLY A 653 -48.90 58.30 12.32
N ASN A 654 -48.15 57.31 11.83
CA ASN A 654 -46.90 57.54 11.10
C ASN A 654 -47.05 57.28 9.60
N VAL A 655 -48.28 57.17 9.08
CA VAL A 655 -48.51 56.89 7.64
C VAL A 655 -47.82 57.91 6.73
N LEU A 656 -47.82 59.20 7.11
CA LEU A 656 -47.23 60.29 6.32
C LEU A 656 -45.71 60.24 6.23
N SER A 657 -45.04 59.48 7.09
CA SER A 657 -43.60 59.29 7.06
C SER A 657 -43.18 57.96 6.44
N LYS A 658 -44.13 57.13 5.95
CA LYS A 658 -43.80 55.85 5.34
C LYS A 658 -43.19 56.02 3.94
N PRO A 659 -42.06 55.34 3.63
CA PRO A 659 -41.35 55.51 2.36
C PRO A 659 -42.15 55.04 1.13
N LEU A 660 -43.14 54.17 1.34
CA LEU A 660 -44.02 53.66 0.27
C LEU A 660 -45.29 54.49 0.07
N LEU A 661 -45.55 55.52 0.89
CA LEU A 661 -46.74 56.36 0.72
C LEU A 661 -46.75 57.08 -0.62
N ASN A 662 -45.59 57.61 -1.07
CA ASN A 662 -45.48 58.26 -2.37
C ASN A 662 -45.72 57.30 -3.54
N THR A 663 -45.38 56.02 -3.36
CA THR A 663 -45.68 54.98 -4.36
C THR A 663 -47.18 54.77 -4.46
N TRP A 664 -47.86 54.66 -3.32
CA TRP A 664 -49.31 54.57 -3.30
C TRP A 664 -50.01 55.83 -3.84
N ALA A 665 -49.52 57.03 -3.52
CA ALA A 665 -50.08 58.28 -4.03
C ALA A 665 -50.00 58.35 -5.56
N ALA A 666 -48.85 57.99 -6.14
CA ALA A 666 -48.70 57.88 -7.60
C ALA A 666 -49.63 56.82 -8.21
N TYR A 667 -49.84 55.70 -7.53
CA TYR A 667 -50.82 54.69 -7.94
C TYR A 667 -52.24 55.25 -7.93
N LEU A 668 -52.65 55.91 -6.85
CA LEU A 668 -53.97 56.54 -6.70
C LEU A 668 -54.25 57.53 -7.83
N GLU A 669 -53.29 58.38 -8.17
CA GLU A 669 -53.40 59.31 -9.30
C GLU A 669 -53.59 58.57 -10.63
N SER A 670 -52.77 57.56 -10.88
CA SER A 670 -52.84 56.75 -12.10
C SER A 670 -54.15 55.97 -12.21
N PHE A 671 -54.65 55.42 -11.09
CA PHE A 671 -55.92 54.72 -11.00
C PHE A 671 -57.09 55.66 -11.28
N ASN A 672 -57.11 56.85 -10.66
CA ASN A 672 -58.15 57.85 -10.85
C ASN A 672 -58.19 58.44 -12.26
N ALA A 673 -57.04 58.49 -12.92
CA ALA A 673 -56.93 58.87 -14.33
C ALA A 673 -57.50 57.79 -15.25
N LYS A 674 -57.15 56.50 -15.00
CA LYS A 674 -57.59 55.36 -15.82
C LYS A 674 -59.04 54.95 -15.58
N PHE A 675 -59.56 55.12 -14.37
CA PHE A 675 -60.90 54.70 -13.93
C PHE A 675 -61.69 55.89 -13.36
N PRO A 676 -62.07 56.88 -14.20
CA PRO A 676 -62.69 58.13 -13.74
C PRO A 676 -64.05 57.95 -13.04
N ARG A 677 -64.75 56.83 -13.27
CA ARG A 677 -66.03 56.51 -12.62
C ARG A 677 -65.87 55.89 -11.23
N SER A 678 -64.69 55.40 -10.89
CA SER A 678 -64.39 54.74 -9.61
C SER A 678 -63.38 55.55 -8.79
N ARG A 679 -63.38 56.87 -8.96
CA ARG A 679 -62.38 57.73 -8.33
C ARG A 679 -62.46 57.65 -6.81
N VAL A 680 -61.29 57.47 -6.21
CA VAL A 680 -61.08 57.47 -4.77
C VAL A 680 -60.26 58.69 -4.41
N SER A 681 -60.55 59.34 -3.28
CA SER A 681 -59.67 60.40 -2.78
C SER A 681 -58.76 59.86 -1.69
N MET A 682 -57.55 60.39 -1.60
CA MET A 682 -56.56 59.99 -0.58
C MET A 682 -57.14 60.03 0.85
N ILE A 683 -57.99 61.02 1.12
CA ILE A 683 -58.61 61.17 2.42
C ILE A 683 -59.69 60.11 2.69
N ASP A 684 -60.39 59.59 1.67
CA ASP A 684 -61.38 58.52 1.89
C ASP A 684 -60.68 57.23 2.30
N THR A 685 -59.60 56.84 1.62
CA THR A 685 -58.80 55.66 1.99
C THR A 685 -58.23 55.79 3.40
N PHE A 686 -57.72 56.96 3.79
CA PHE A 686 -57.22 57.18 5.16
C PHE A 686 -58.33 57.07 6.21
N ARG A 687 -59.53 57.58 5.90
CA ARG A 687 -60.69 57.48 6.80
C ARG A 687 -61.16 56.03 6.95
N GLU A 688 -61.12 55.26 5.88
CA GLU A 688 -61.49 53.85 5.88
C GLU A 688 -60.59 53.02 6.81
N PHE A 689 -59.27 53.18 6.71
CA PHE A 689 -58.33 52.38 7.50
C PHE A 689 -58.05 52.90 8.91
N PHE A 690 -58.09 54.23 9.14
CA PHE A 690 -57.71 54.81 10.44
C PHE A 690 -58.90 55.37 11.24
N GLY A 691 -60.00 55.73 10.56
CA GLY A 691 -61.12 56.43 11.18
C GLY A 691 -60.86 57.92 11.43
N ASP A 692 -61.94 58.71 11.44
CA ASP A 692 -61.94 60.17 11.52
C ASP A 692 -61.16 60.73 12.73
N LYS A 693 -61.34 60.15 13.93
CA LYS A 693 -60.75 60.65 15.18
C LYS A 693 -59.24 60.41 15.27
N ALA A 694 -58.79 59.20 14.92
CA ALA A 694 -57.37 58.88 14.91
C ALA A 694 -56.65 59.68 13.83
N LEU A 695 -57.26 59.83 12.65
CA LEU A 695 -56.72 60.62 11.55
C LEU A 695 -56.54 62.09 11.92
N LEU A 696 -57.48 62.71 12.64
CA LEU A 696 -57.32 64.08 13.16
C LEU A 696 -56.09 64.23 14.06
N THR A 697 -55.90 63.28 14.98
CA THR A 697 -54.78 63.28 15.92
C THR A 697 -53.45 63.18 15.17
N THR A 698 -53.40 62.26 14.20
CA THR A 698 -52.26 62.07 13.30
C THR A 698 -51.93 63.32 12.49
N LEU A 699 -52.93 63.97 11.88
CA LEU A 699 -52.73 65.17 11.09
C LEU A 699 -52.29 66.36 11.94
N ALA A 700 -52.79 66.49 13.16
CA ALA A 700 -52.32 67.49 14.11
C ALA A 700 -50.84 67.30 14.43
N ALA A 701 -50.42 66.08 14.78
CA ALA A 701 -49.00 65.78 15.04
C ALA A 701 -48.11 66.01 13.81
N ALA A 702 -48.57 65.61 12.62
CA ALA A 702 -47.83 65.80 11.37
C ALA A 702 -47.73 67.29 10.93
N LYS A 703 -48.55 68.19 11.49
CA LYS A 703 -48.43 69.64 11.25
C LYS A 703 -47.34 70.32 12.07
N GLU A 704 -46.93 69.68 13.16
CA GLU A 704 -45.79 70.13 13.98
C GLU A 704 -44.44 69.73 13.37
N VAL A 705 -44.43 68.79 12.42
CA VAL A 705 -43.24 68.35 11.70
C VAL A 705 -43.13 69.10 10.36
N GLU A 706 -42.05 69.87 10.18
CA GLU A 706 -41.89 70.79 9.03
C GLU A 706 -42.01 70.06 7.67
N SER A 707 -41.45 68.86 7.55
CA SER A 707 -41.48 68.08 6.31
C SER A 707 -42.88 67.57 5.92
N THR A 708 -43.80 67.38 6.87
CA THR A 708 -45.16 66.86 6.62
C THR A 708 -46.26 67.92 6.74
N LYS A 709 -45.93 69.12 7.24
CA LYS A 709 -46.88 70.19 7.60
C LYS A 709 -47.83 70.59 6.47
N LYS A 710 -47.30 70.76 5.26
CA LYS A 710 -48.10 71.15 4.08
C LYS A 710 -49.12 70.07 3.73
N VAL A 711 -48.67 68.82 3.60
CA VAL A 711 -49.53 67.68 3.25
C VAL A 711 -50.58 67.44 4.34
N ALA A 712 -50.18 67.51 5.61
CA ALA A 712 -51.09 67.33 6.73
C ALA A 712 -52.18 68.42 6.79
N THR A 713 -51.83 69.68 6.48
CA THR A 713 -52.81 70.77 6.39
C THR A 713 -53.81 70.54 5.26
N SER A 714 -53.34 70.17 4.06
CA SER A 714 -54.21 69.87 2.92
C SER A 714 -55.15 68.68 3.16
N LEU A 715 -54.65 67.62 3.82
CA LEU A 715 -55.46 66.47 4.20
C LEU A 715 -56.50 66.82 5.28
N GLN A 716 -56.14 67.67 6.25
CA GLN A 716 -57.08 68.17 7.25
C GLN A 716 -58.20 68.98 6.59
N ASP A 717 -57.88 69.86 5.65
CA ASP A 717 -58.88 70.62 4.88
C ASP A 717 -59.77 69.71 4.02
N SER A 718 -59.19 68.67 3.42
CA SER A 718 -59.94 67.65 2.67
C SER A 718 -60.91 66.89 3.57
N LEU A 719 -60.49 66.55 4.80
CA LEU A 719 -61.33 65.89 5.80
C LEU A 719 -62.51 66.77 6.23
N LEU A 720 -62.26 68.04 6.54
CA LEU A 720 -63.31 69.00 6.87
C LEU A 720 -64.31 69.13 5.71
N SER A 721 -63.81 69.24 4.48
CA SER A 721 -64.64 69.34 3.27
C SER A 721 -65.51 68.08 3.09
N LYS A 722 -64.96 66.89 3.37
CA LYS A 722 -65.72 65.63 3.36
C LYS A 722 -66.83 65.60 4.40
N TRP A 723 -66.58 66.07 5.63
CA TRP A 723 -67.63 66.16 6.65
C TRP A 723 -68.71 67.17 6.29
N VAL A 724 -68.35 68.31 5.66
CA VAL A 724 -69.32 69.27 5.13
C VAL A 724 -70.16 68.60 4.03
N LEU A 725 -69.55 67.91 3.06
CA LEU A 725 -70.29 67.19 2.01
C LEU A 725 -71.21 66.09 2.57
N ALA A 726 -70.80 65.40 3.63
CA ALA A 726 -71.61 64.42 4.35
C ALA A 726 -72.69 65.03 5.27
N LYS A 727 -72.84 66.36 5.29
CA LYS A 727 -73.78 67.11 6.14
C LYS A 727 -73.68 66.79 7.64
N LYS A 728 -72.48 66.46 8.14
CA LYS A 728 -72.26 66.17 9.56
C LYS A 728 -72.56 67.44 10.38
N PRO A 729 -73.49 67.44 11.34
CA PRO A 729 -73.80 68.68 12.06
C PRO A 729 -72.59 69.14 12.91
N PRO A 730 -72.40 70.45 13.14
CA PRO A 730 -71.32 70.97 13.99
C PRO A 730 -71.26 70.30 15.37
N SER A 731 -72.42 69.97 15.97
CA SER A 731 -72.51 69.22 17.23
C SER A 731 -71.95 67.80 17.14
N GLY A 732 -72.02 67.16 15.97
CA GLY A 732 -71.42 65.85 15.70
C GLY A 732 -69.91 65.95 15.48
N VAL A 733 -69.42 67.03 14.86
CA VAL A 733 -67.97 67.29 14.72
C VAL A 733 -67.35 67.68 16.05
N ALA A 734 -68.05 68.42 16.92
CA ALA A 734 -67.62 68.77 18.27
C ALA A 734 -67.29 67.53 19.14
N LYS A 735 -67.90 66.37 18.87
CA LYS A 735 -67.60 65.09 19.56
C LYS A 735 -66.33 64.41 19.03
N LEU A 736 -65.84 64.81 17.86
CA LEU A 736 -64.69 64.21 17.18
C LEU A 736 -63.42 65.04 17.35
N VAL A 737 -63.56 66.36 17.38
CA VAL A 737 -62.49 67.32 17.67
C VAL A 737 -62.36 67.45 19.19
N GLY A 738 -61.13 67.42 19.72
CA GLY A 738 -60.89 67.54 21.16
C GLY A 738 -61.41 68.85 21.76
N THR A 739 -61.49 68.93 23.09
CA THR A 739 -61.88 70.15 23.82
C THR A 739 -60.70 71.09 24.09
N ASP A 740 -59.52 70.78 23.56
CA ASP A 740 -58.33 71.60 23.64
C ASP A 740 -58.41 72.80 22.68
N GLU A 741 -57.50 73.76 22.83
CA GLU A 741 -57.48 74.99 22.02
C GLU A 741 -57.39 74.69 20.51
N ALA A 742 -56.63 73.65 20.13
CA ALA A 742 -56.51 73.19 18.76
C ALA A 742 -57.83 72.64 18.22
N GLY A 743 -58.53 71.80 19.00
CA GLY A 743 -59.85 71.27 18.66
C GLY A 743 -60.92 72.36 18.56
N ALA A 744 -60.91 73.35 19.47
CA ALA A 744 -61.81 74.50 19.42
C ALA A 744 -61.60 75.35 18.15
N LYS A 745 -60.35 75.61 17.78
CA LYS A 745 -60.01 76.31 16.52
C LYS A 745 -60.47 75.51 15.30
N LEU A 746 -60.29 74.19 15.32
CA LEU A 746 -60.73 73.31 14.24
C LEU A 746 -62.26 73.30 14.10
N LEU A 747 -62.99 73.22 15.22
CA LEU A 747 -64.45 73.27 15.26
C LEU A 747 -64.97 74.59 14.72
N LYS A 748 -64.33 75.72 15.07
CA LYS A 748 -64.68 77.04 14.53
C LYS A 748 -64.52 77.06 13.02
N THR A 749 -63.37 76.64 12.49
CA THR A 749 -63.11 76.56 11.05
C THR A 749 -64.13 75.66 10.34
N TYR A 750 -64.46 74.50 10.92
CA TYR A 750 -65.47 73.61 10.37
C TYR A 750 -66.87 74.25 10.33
N THR A 751 -67.28 74.87 11.44
CA THR A 751 -68.60 75.50 11.57
C THR A 751 -68.76 76.62 10.56
N THR A 752 -67.73 77.44 10.34
CA THR A 752 -67.71 78.44 9.27
C THR A 752 -67.94 77.79 7.90
N LYS A 753 -67.15 76.78 7.52
CA LYS A 753 -67.31 76.07 6.24
C LYS A 753 -68.68 75.39 6.08
N TYR A 754 -69.27 74.90 7.18
CA TYR A 754 -70.59 74.27 7.17
C TYR A 754 -71.70 75.30 6.93
N MET A 755 -71.65 76.43 7.66
CA MET A 755 -72.62 77.52 7.52
C MET A 755 -72.51 78.21 6.15
N GLU A 756 -71.30 78.36 5.60
CA GLU A 756 -71.11 78.88 4.24
C GLU A 756 -71.81 78.03 3.17
N ARG A 757 -71.93 76.72 3.39
CA ARG A 757 -72.53 75.80 2.41
C ARG A 757 -74.02 75.54 2.63
N TYR A 758 -74.49 75.49 3.88
CA TYR A 758 -75.85 75.07 4.23
C TYR A 758 -76.58 76.00 5.22
N GLY A 759 -75.96 77.11 5.62
CA GLY A 759 -76.56 78.09 6.52
C GLY A 759 -77.57 78.97 5.77
N GLN A 760 -78.75 78.40 5.48
CA GLN A 760 -79.99 79.15 5.31
C GLN A 760 -80.96 78.72 6.40
#